data_AF-A0A2N8RA18-F1
#
_entry.id   AF-A0A2N8RA18-F1
#
_cell.length_a   1.000
_cell.length_b   1.000
_cell.length_c   1.000
_cell.angle_alpha   90.00
_cell.angle_beta   90.00
_cell.angle_gamma   90.00
#
_symmetry.space_group_name_H-M   'P 1'
#
loop_
_entity.id
_entity.type
_entity.pdbx_description
1 polymer ?
#
loop_
_entity_poly.entity_id
_entity_poly.type
_entity_poly.pdbx_seq_one_letter_code
_entity_poly.pdbx_strand_id
1 'polypeptide(L)'
;MQTSFSLSHLILISAAYLFMLFGVAWVSERGLIPRWIIRHPLTYTLSLGVYASAWAFYGTVGLAYQYGYGFLATYLGVCGAFLLAPVLLYPILRITRTYQLSSLADLVAFRFRSTWSGALTTIVMLIGMLPLLALQIQAVADAIGILTLEPLQERVALGYCLMIMLFTILFGARHIATREKHEGLVFAIAFESIVKLVTFGAIGLYALYVVFGGPHQLEIWLLQNQSALQALHTPLQEGPWRTLLLVFFASAIVMPHMYHMTFTENLDPRGLVSASWGLPLYLLLMSLAVPLILWAGLKLGVSTNPEYFTLGLGIAAQSETLALLAFVGGLSASSGLIIVSTLALSGMALNHLVLPLYQPSSEGNIYRWLKWTRRSLIFAIIMAGYGFYLLLGAEQDLSNLGIVAFVATLQFLPGVLSVLYWPTANRRGYIAGLLAGIGVWVVTMLLPLVGNLDGFYIPLFNIVYVLDDTSWHLAAIASLAVNVLAFSLFSIFSETSPEEQSAAEACAVENVRRPQRRELMAASPQEFATQLAKPLGTKTAQREVEQALRDLQLPFDEHRPYALRRLRDRIEANLSGLMGPSVAQDIVENFLAYKNGADGYITEDIHFIESRLEEYHSRLTGLAAELDALRRYHRQTLQELPMGVCSLAKDQEILMWNRALEELTEIPALQVVGSRLSTIAEPWRSLLSDFIGQADEHLHKQRLAHNGHRRCLNLHKAAIAEPLAPGNSGLVLLVEDLTETQQLEDRLVHSERLASIGRLAAGVAHEIGNPITGIACLAQNLREERDSDGEIVEISGQIIEQTKRVSRIVQSLMSFAHAGERQHQLYPVSLAQATQDAIGLLSLNRNRTEVQFINICDPAHFAEGDPQRLAQVLINLLSNARDASPQGGIIRISSEVAEQTVYLIVEDEGSGIPKDIQDRLFEPFFTTKDPGEGTGLGLALVYSIIEEHYGQIDIDSPADPETQRGTRFRITLPRHVEASHAVS
;
A
#
# COMPACT_ATOMS: atom_id res chain seq x y z
N MET A 1 -10.35 -18.83 68.65
CA MET A 1 -11.58 -18.07 68.38
C MET A 1 -11.47 -17.60 66.93
N GLN A 2 -12.27 -18.17 66.04
CA GLN A 2 -12.12 -18.07 64.59
C GLN A 2 -12.69 -16.72 64.09
N THR A 3 -11.99 -16.06 63.18
CA THR A 3 -12.46 -14.85 62.49
C THR A 3 -13.64 -15.21 61.59
N SER A 4 -14.87 -15.14 62.10
CA SER A 4 -16.08 -15.38 61.30
C SER A 4 -16.48 -14.09 60.58
N PHE A 5 -16.28 -14.05 59.26
CA PHE A 5 -16.79 -12.95 58.45
C PHE A 5 -18.31 -13.11 58.25
N SER A 6 -19.04 -12.00 58.22
CA SER A 6 -20.47 -12.07 57.88
C SER A 6 -20.65 -12.22 56.37
N LEU A 7 -21.57 -13.10 55.97
CA LEU A 7 -21.87 -13.40 54.56
C LEU A 7 -22.24 -12.14 53.77
N SER A 8 -23.04 -11.25 54.37
CA SER A 8 -23.44 -9.99 53.75
C SER A 8 -22.24 -9.07 53.46
N HIS A 9 -21.21 -9.10 54.31
CA HIS A 9 -20.00 -8.29 54.13
C HIS A 9 -19.16 -8.81 52.98
N LEU A 10 -18.96 -10.12 52.86
CA LEU A 10 -18.25 -10.72 51.73
C LEU A 10 -18.97 -10.51 50.40
N ILE A 11 -20.31 -10.63 50.38
CA ILE A 11 -21.11 -10.33 49.18
C ILE A 11 -20.98 -8.85 48.80
N LEU A 12 -21.02 -7.93 49.77
CA LEU A 12 -20.85 -6.51 49.51
C LEU A 12 -19.46 -6.20 48.93
N ILE A 13 -18.41 -6.81 49.47
CA ILE A 13 -17.04 -6.69 48.94
C ILE A 13 -16.98 -7.21 47.50
N SER A 14 -17.60 -8.37 47.23
CA SER A 14 -17.64 -8.92 45.88
C SER A 14 -18.36 -8.01 44.89
N ALA A 15 -19.52 -7.47 45.27
CA ALA A 15 -20.25 -6.53 44.45
C ALA A 15 -19.45 -5.23 44.23
N ALA A 16 -18.88 -4.65 45.28
CA ALA A 16 -18.08 -3.44 45.20
C ALA A 16 -16.85 -3.63 44.29
N TYR A 17 -16.19 -4.78 44.36
CA TYR A 17 -15.08 -5.12 43.49
C TYR A 17 -15.49 -5.20 42.01
N LEU A 18 -16.58 -5.90 41.69
CA LEU A 18 -17.05 -5.97 40.30
C LEU A 18 -17.55 -4.61 39.79
N PHE A 19 -18.19 -3.80 40.64
CA PHE A 19 -18.52 -2.42 40.29
C PHE A 19 -17.29 -1.55 40.05
N MET A 20 -16.21 -1.76 40.80
CA MET A 20 -14.93 -1.08 40.58
C MET A 20 -14.35 -1.46 39.21
N LEU A 21 -14.32 -2.75 38.86
CA LEU A 21 -13.89 -3.21 37.53
C LEU A 21 -14.75 -2.58 36.42
N PHE A 22 -16.07 -2.52 36.63
CA PHE A 22 -16.98 -1.84 35.72
C PHE A 22 -16.67 -0.36 35.57
N GLY A 23 -16.43 0.34 36.68
CA GLY A 23 -16.05 1.74 36.69
C GLY A 23 -14.77 1.99 35.91
N VAL A 24 -13.73 1.18 36.14
CA VAL A 24 -12.44 1.27 35.44
C VAL A 24 -12.61 1.14 33.93
N ALA A 25 -13.37 0.16 33.47
CA ALA A 25 -13.62 -0.03 32.05
C ALA A 25 -14.45 1.12 31.45
N TRP A 26 -15.50 1.57 32.14
CA TRP A 26 -16.38 2.63 31.68
C TRP A 26 -15.67 3.99 31.58
N VAL A 27 -14.79 4.29 32.54
CA VAL A 27 -13.95 5.49 32.52
C VAL A 27 -12.97 5.45 31.33
N SER A 28 -12.41 4.26 31.04
CA SER A 28 -11.55 4.04 29.87
C SER A 28 -12.31 4.29 28.55
N GLU A 29 -13.51 3.71 28.39
CA GLU A 29 -14.34 3.88 27.18
C GLU A 29 -14.79 5.33 26.95
N ARG A 30 -15.05 6.10 28.02
CA ARG A 30 -15.43 7.52 27.92
C ARG A 30 -14.26 8.45 27.55
N GLY A 31 -13.05 7.92 27.41
CA GLY A 31 -11.86 8.71 27.09
C GLY A 31 -11.40 9.63 28.22
N LEU A 32 -11.81 9.36 29.46
CA LEU A 32 -11.35 10.09 30.65
C LEU A 32 -9.90 9.72 31.02
N ILE A 33 -9.47 8.50 30.67
CA ILE A 33 -8.08 8.07 30.79
C ILE A 33 -7.32 8.46 29.53
N PRO A 34 -6.12 9.06 29.65
CA PRO A 34 -5.29 9.39 28.51
C PRO A 34 -5.02 8.19 27.59
N ARG A 35 -5.20 8.38 26.27
CA ARG A 35 -5.01 7.30 25.27
C ARG A 35 -3.62 6.65 25.29
N TRP A 36 -2.59 7.38 25.72
CA TRP A 36 -1.22 6.84 25.83
C TRP A 36 -1.09 5.75 26.90
N ILE A 37 -1.92 5.77 27.94
CA ILE A 37 -1.98 4.72 28.98
C ILE A 37 -2.73 3.50 28.44
N ILE A 38 -3.90 3.73 27.83
CA ILE A 38 -4.76 2.66 27.30
C ILE A 38 -4.02 1.86 26.22
N ARG A 39 -3.29 2.55 25.34
CA ARG A 39 -2.55 1.92 24.23
C ARG A 39 -1.11 1.56 24.57
N HIS A 40 -0.70 1.68 25.83
CA HIS A 40 0.64 1.31 26.25
C HIS A 40 0.86 -0.21 26.09
N PRO A 41 2.01 -0.69 25.59
CA PRO A 41 2.27 -2.13 25.43
C PRO A 41 2.16 -2.95 26.73
N LEU A 42 2.44 -2.32 27.89
CA LEU A 42 2.26 -2.96 29.20
C LEU A 42 0.80 -3.22 29.54
N THR A 43 -0.14 -2.37 29.13
CA THR A 43 -1.58 -2.59 29.36
C THR A 43 -2.02 -3.88 28.67
N TYR A 44 -1.62 -4.06 27.42
CA TYR A 44 -1.88 -5.30 26.69
C TYR A 44 -1.19 -6.51 27.35
N THR A 45 0.08 -6.38 27.73
CA THR A 45 0.84 -7.44 28.42
C THR A 45 0.15 -7.89 29.72
N LEU A 46 -0.25 -6.93 30.56
CA LEU A 46 -0.95 -7.19 31.81
C LEU A 46 -2.33 -7.79 31.56
N SER A 47 -3.02 -7.40 30.48
CA SER A 47 -4.31 -7.99 30.12
C SER A 47 -4.23 -9.48 29.80
N LEU A 48 -3.06 -9.99 29.37
CA LEU A 48 -2.84 -11.43 29.19
C LEU A 48 -2.76 -12.18 30.53
N GLY A 49 -2.67 -11.46 31.65
CA GLY A 49 -2.77 -12.01 33.00
C GLY A 49 -4.17 -12.56 33.35
N VAL A 50 -5.16 -12.53 32.44
CA VAL A 50 -6.40 -13.36 32.53
C VAL A 50 -6.06 -14.82 32.72
N TYR A 51 -4.96 -15.27 32.12
CA TYR A 51 -4.46 -16.63 32.26
C TYR A 51 -4.32 -17.04 33.73
N ALA A 52 -3.86 -16.11 34.58
CA ALA A 52 -3.77 -16.31 36.02
C ALA A 52 -5.18 -16.27 36.63
N SER A 53 -5.88 -17.39 36.52
CA SER A 53 -7.21 -17.64 37.04
C SER A 53 -7.19 -18.13 38.49
N ALA A 54 -8.34 -18.53 39.04
CA ALA A 54 -8.40 -19.17 40.36
C ALA A 54 -7.50 -20.40 40.45
N TRP A 55 -7.22 -21.07 39.32
CA TRP A 55 -6.20 -22.09 39.23
C TRP A 55 -4.80 -21.59 39.64
N ALA A 56 -4.37 -20.47 39.06
CA ALA A 56 -3.06 -19.91 39.34
C ALA A 56 -2.97 -19.40 40.78
N PHE A 57 -4.07 -18.85 41.29
CA PHE A 57 -4.12 -18.25 42.62
C PHE A 57 -4.27 -19.27 43.76
N TYR A 58 -5.16 -20.26 43.63
CA TYR A 58 -5.41 -21.31 44.63
C TYR A 58 -4.74 -22.64 44.24
N GLY A 59 -5.09 -23.18 43.08
CA GLY A 59 -4.65 -24.51 42.64
C GLY A 59 -3.14 -24.73 42.53
N THR A 60 -2.33 -23.70 42.22
CA THR A 60 -0.87 -23.87 42.10
C THR A 60 -0.18 -24.21 43.41
N VAL A 61 -0.73 -23.77 44.55
CA VAL A 61 -0.20 -24.14 45.88
C VAL A 61 -0.49 -25.62 46.18
N GLY A 62 -1.69 -26.10 45.81
CA GLY A 62 -2.04 -27.52 45.88
C GLY A 62 -1.16 -28.38 44.98
N LEU A 63 -0.92 -27.95 43.73
CA LEU A 63 0.02 -28.63 42.83
C LEU A 63 1.46 -28.66 43.37
N ALA A 64 1.91 -27.59 44.04
CA ALA A 64 3.23 -27.57 44.65
C ALA A 64 3.33 -28.54 45.85
N TYR A 65 2.22 -28.74 46.57
CA TYR A 65 2.12 -29.75 47.63
C TYR A 65 2.13 -31.18 47.07
N GLN A 66 1.36 -31.46 46.00
CA GLN A 66 1.26 -32.80 45.40
C GLN A 66 2.46 -33.18 44.52
N TYR A 67 2.95 -32.25 43.69
CA TYR A 67 3.96 -32.48 42.64
C TYR A 67 5.23 -31.65 42.81
N GLY A 68 5.49 -31.07 43.99
CA GLY A 68 6.74 -30.35 44.24
C GLY A 68 7.00 -29.26 43.19
N TYR A 69 8.23 -29.15 42.68
CA TYR A 69 8.57 -28.22 41.58
C TYR A 69 7.81 -28.44 40.27
N GLY A 70 7.05 -29.54 40.12
CA GLY A 70 6.18 -29.78 38.99
C GLY A 70 5.14 -28.67 38.77
N PHE A 71 4.76 -27.91 39.80
CA PHE A 71 3.87 -26.75 39.66
C PHE A 71 4.42 -25.71 38.67
N LEU A 72 5.75 -25.58 38.54
CA LEU A 72 6.38 -24.63 37.63
C LEU A 72 6.05 -24.92 36.16
N ALA A 73 5.67 -26.15 35.82
CA ALA A 73 5.22 -26.50 34.47
C ALA A 73 4.03 -25.65 34.01
N THR A 74 3.17 -25.20 34.95
CA THR A 74 2.03 -24.31 34.68
C THR A 74 2.49 -22.96 34.11
N TYR A 75 3.48 -22.35 34.74
CA TYR A 75 4.05 -21.08 34.34
C TYR A 75 4.96 -21.22 33.12
N LEU A 76 5.84 -22.23 33.12
CA LEU A 76 6.80 -22.47 32.05
C LEU A 76 6.15 -22.82 30.72
N GLY A 77 5.01 -23.51 30.71
CA GLY A 77 4.29 -23.84 29.48
C GLY A 77 3.85 -22.59 28.72
N VAL A 78 3.23 -21.63 29.42
CA VAL A 78 2.83 -20.34 28.84
C VAL A 78 4.04 -19.51 28.44
N CYS A 79 5.07 -19.46 29.29
CA CYS A 79 6.32 -18.78 28.95
C CYS A 79 6.91 -19.33 27.65
N GLY A 80 6.91 -20.66 27.46
CA GLY A 80 7.37 -21.30 26.24
C GLY A 80 6.59 -20.87 24.99
N ALA A 81 5.25 -20.79 25.08
CA ALA A 81 4.41 -20.34 23.96
C ALA A 81 4.72 -18.89 23.55
N PHE A 82 4.94 -18.00 24.52
CA PHE A 82 5.25 -16.59 24.27
C PHE A 82 6.71 -16.35 23.87
N LEU A 83 7.66 -17.15 24.35
CA LEU A 83 9.04 -17.15 23.87
C LEU A 83 9.12 -17.60 22.39
N LEU A 84 8.28 -18.57 22.00
CA LEU A 84 8.12 -19.01 20.61
C LEU A 84 7.17 -18.11 19.79
N ALA A 85 6.85 -16.90 20.25
CA ALA A 85 5.97 -15.98 19.53
C ALA A 85 6.36 -15.77 18.06
N PRO A 86 7.65 -15.51 17.68
CA PRO A 86 8.10 -15.37 16.28
C PRO A 86 7.64 -16.50 15.36
N VAL A 87 7.64 -17.72 15.89
CA VAL A 87 7.40 -18.96 15.15
C VAL A 87 5.92 -19.34 15.16
N LEU A 88 5.21 -19.14 16.28
CA LEU A 88 3.82 -19.60 16.43
C LEU A 88 2.81 -18.45 16.47
N LEU A 89 3.00 -17.49 17.37
CA LEU A 89 1.97 -16.46 17.64
C LEU A 89 1.90 -15.39 16.54
N TYR A 90 3.03 -14.92 15.98
CA TYR A 90 2.98 -13.90 14.92
C TYR A 90 2.33 -14.39 13.62
N PRO A 91 2.63 -15.60 13.12
CA PRO A 91 1.92 -16.11 11.95
C PRO A 91 0.41 -16.19 12.18
N ILE A 92 -0.03 -16.71 13.33
CA ILE A 92 -1.46 -16.78 13.67
C ILE A 92 -2.06 -15.37 13.76
N LEU A 93 -1.39 -14.42 14.43
CA LEU A 93 -1.84 -13.02 14.54
C LEU A 93 -1.96 -12.34 13.16
N ARG A 94 -1.05 -12.66 12.23
CA ARG A 94 -1.09 -12.14 10.86
C ARG A 94 -2.31 -12.68 10.11
N ILE A 95 -2.57 -13.98 10.19
CA ILE A 95 -3.72 -14.61 9.54
C ILE A 95 -5.03 -14.05 10.12
N THR A 96 -5.18 -14.02 11.44
CA THR A 96 -6.41 -13.54 12.09
C THR A 96 -6.70 -12.08 11.75
N ARG A 97 -5.68 -11.21 11.67
CA ARG A 97 -5.89 -9.83 11.26
C ARG A 97 -6.17 -9.65 9.77
N THR A 98 -5.46 -10.39 8.93
CA THR A 98 -5.63 -10.29 7.47
C THR A 98 -7.04 -10.73 7.06
N TYR A 99 -7.54 -11.80 7.66
CA TYR A 99 -8.84 -12.38 7.36
C TYR A 99 -9.94 -12.02 8.37
N GLN A 100 -9.66 -11.08 9.30
CA GLN A 100 -10.60 -10.62 10.35
C GLN A 100 -11.24 -11.77 11.14
N LEU A 101 -10.47 -12.81 11.45
CA LEU A 101 -10.92 -13.98 12.19
C LEU A 101 -10.96 -13.66 13.68
N SER A 102 -12.08 -13.99 14.33
CA SER A 102 -12.37 -13.58 15.72
C SER A 102 -12.23 -14.71 16.75
N SER A 103 -11.98 -15.93 16.31
CA SER A 103 -11.93 -17.09 17.20
C SER A 103 -11.12 -18.25 16.63
N LEU A 104 -10.79 -19.21 17.49
CA LEU A 104 -10.15 -20.47 17.09
C LEU A 104 -11.01 -21.24 16.06
N ALA A 105 -12.33 -21.24 16.24
CA ALA A 105 -13.25 -21.90 15.31
C ALA A 105 -13.26 -21.20 13.95
N ASP A 106 -13.14 -19.87 13.90
CA ASP A 106 -12.99 -19.12 12.64
C ASP A 106 -11.70 -19.52 11.91
N LEU A 107 -10.59 -19.66 12.64
CA LEU A 107 -9.30 -20.07 12.07
C LEU A 107 -9.37 -21.45 11.41
N VAL A 108 -9.96 -22.41 12.11
CA VAL A 108 -10.14 -23.79 11.62
C VAL A 108 -11.15 -23.83 10.48
N ALA A 109 -12.29 -23.16 10.60
CA ALA A 109 -13.32 -23.12 9.56
C ALA A 109 -12.78 -22.49 8.27
N PHE A 110 -11.97 -21.43 8.40
CA PHE A 110 -11.29 -20.78 7.27
C PHE A 110 -10.25 -21.72 6.63
N ARG A 111 -9.36 -22.31 7.42
CA ARG A 111 -8.29 -23.20 6.94
C ARG A 111 -8.81 -24.42 6.18
N PHE A 112 -9.90 -25.03 6.66
CA PHE A 112 -10.46 -26.27 6.11
C PHE A 112 -11.67 -26.03 5.18
N ARG A 113 -12.02 -24.76 4.93
CA ARG A 113 -13.21 -24.35 4.15
C ARG A 113 -14.46 -25.17 4.51
N SER A 114 -14.75 -25.28 5.80
CA SER A 114 -15.86 -26.11 6.27
C SER A 114 -16.56 -25.54 7.49
N THR A 115 -17.86 -25.29 7.35
CA THR A 115 -18.77 -24.88 8.43
C THR A 115 -18.81 -25.91 9.56
N TRP A 116 -18.80 -27.21 9.23
CA TRP A 116 -18.77 -28.31 10.19
C TRP A 116 -17.50 -28.32 11.04
N SER A 117 -16.34 -27.97 10.48
CA SER A 117 -15.10 -27.90 11.25
C SER A 117 -15.22 -26.83 12.34
N GLY A 118 -15.69 -25.62 12.01
CA GLY A 118 -15.92 -24.54 12.99
C GLY A 118 -17.00 -24.87 14.03
N ALA A 119 -18.13 -25.46 13.58
CA ALA A 119 -19.22 -25.88 14.47
C ALA A 119 -18.77 -26.95 15.47
N LEU A 120 -18.04 -27.96 15.00
CA LEU A 120 -17.51 -29.02 15.86
C LEU A 120 -16.49 -28.47 16.86
N THR A 121 -15.55 -27.62 16.40
CA THR A 121 -14.60 -26.93 17.29
C THR A 121 -15.35 -26.18 18.39
N THR A 122 -16.43 -25.49 18.04
CA THR A 122 -17.22 -24.69 18.99
C THR A 122 -17.96 -25.57 20.01
N ILE A 123 -18.60 -26.66 19.58
CA ILE A 123 -19.31 -27.58 20.50
C ILE A 123 -18.33 -28.22 21.48
N VAL A 124 -17.22 -28.75 20.97
CA VAL A 124 -16.20 -29.38 21.81
C VAL A 124 -15.59 -28.36 22.77
N MET A 125 -15.34 -27.13 22.33
CA MET A 125 -14.82 -26.07 23.18
C MET A 125 -15.82 -25.67 24.28
N LEU A 126 -17.11 -25.58 23.96
CA LEU A 126 -18.16 -25.30 24.95
C LEU A 126 -18.19 -26.37 26.04
N ILE A 127 -18.17 -27.65 25.67
CA ILE A 127 -18.19 -28.78 26.61
C ILE A 127 -16.88 -28.82 27.43
N GLY A 128 -15.73 -28.70 26.77
CA GLY A 128 -14.41 -28.75 27.41
C GLY A 128 -14.14 -27.59 28.37
N MET A 129 -14.84 -26.46 28.22
CA MET A 129 -14.73 -25.30 29.12
C MET A 129 -15.67 -25.38 30.33
N LEU A 130 -16.65 -26.28 30.36
CA LEU A 130 -17.58 -26.40 31.50
C LEU A 130 -16.86 -26.71 32.83
N PRO A 131 -15.90 -27.65 32.91
CA PRO A 131 -15.18 -27.91 34.15
C PRO A 131 -14.36 -26.70 34.61
N LEU A 132 -13.80 -25.92 33.68
CA LEU A 132 -13.05 -24.71 34.04
C LEU A 132 -13.97 -23.61 34.58
N LEU A 133 -15.15 -23.42 33.99
CA LEU A 133 -16.14 -22.47 34.48
C LEU A 133 -16.66 -22.89 35.86
N ALA A 134 -16.94 -24.18 36.05
CA ALA A 134 -17.32 -24.74 37.35
C ALA A 134 -16.23 -24.52 38.40
N LEU A 135 -14.95 -24.73 38.06
CA LEU A 135 -13.82 -24.44 38.94
C LEU A 135 -13.82 -22.98 39.40
N GLN A 136 -14.01 -22.01 38.50
CA GLN A 136 -14.02 -20.60 38.88
C GLN A 136 -15.17 -20.26 39.84
N ILE A 137 -16.33 -20.90 39.66
CA ILE A 137 -17.52 -20.74 40.52
C ILE A 137 -17.25 -21.37 41.88
N GLN A 138 -16.75 -22.61 41.90
CA GLN A 138 -16.41 -23.35 43.11
C GLN A 138 -15.37 -22.60 43.95
N ALA A 139 -14.30 -22.07 43.33
CA ALA A 139 -13.27 -21.33 44.05
C ALA A 139 -13.81 -20.14 44.85
N VAL A 140 -14.80 -19.42 44.32
CA VAL A 140 -15.43 -18.30 45.03
C VAL A 140 -16.42 -18.79 46.09
N ALA A 141 -17.20 -19.83 45.79
CA ALA A 141 -18.16 -20.42 46.72
C ALA A 141 -17.46 -21.01 47.97
N ASP A 142 -16.37 -21.75 47.75
CA ASP A 142 -15.55 -22.36 48.79
C ASP A 142 -14.81 -21.31 49.61
N ALA A 143 -14.23 -20.28 48.96
CA ALA A 143 -13.56 -19.21 49.69
C ALA A 143 -14.53 -18.48 50.65
N ILE A 144 -15.79 -18.25 50.22
CA ILE A 144 -16.81 -17.68 51.10
C ILE A 144 -17.19 -18.67 52.20
N GLY A 145 -17.44 -19.95 51.87
CA GLY A 145 -17.78 -20.98 52.85
C GLY A 145 -16.71 -21.18 53.93
N ILE A 146 -15.43 -21.14 53.55
CA ILE A 146 -14.30 -21.24 54.49
C ILE A 146 -14.24 -20.03 55.44
N LEU A 147 -14.59 -18.82 54.97
CA LEU A 147 -14.55 -17.60 55.78
C LEU A 147 -15.79 -17.40 56.66
N THR A 148 -16.97 -17.86 56.22
CA THR A 148 -18.23 -17.74 56.97
C THR A 148 -18.47 -18.92 57.90
N LEU A 149 -17.85 -20.08 57.63
CA LEU A 149 -18.12 -21.35 58.29
C LEU A 149 -19.59 -21.83 58.14
N GLU A 150 -20.30 -21.34 57.12
CA GLU A 150 -21.69 -21.71 56.84
C GLU A 150 -21.79 -22.56 55.54
N PRO A 151 -22.58 -23.66 55.54
CA PRO A 151 -22.77 -24.53 54.39
C PRO A 151 -23.79 -23.95 53.39
N LEU A 152 -23.54 -22.72 52.90
CA LEU A 152 -24.40 -22.01 51.94
C LEU A 152 -23.78 -21.91 50.53
N GLN A 153 -22.81 -22.78 50.22
CA GLN A 153 -21.98 -22.74 49.00
C GLN A 153 -22.82 -22.63 47.71
N GLU A 154 -23.89 -23.42 47.56
CA GLU A 154 -24.74 -23.38 46.36
C GLU A 154 -25.45 -22.04 46.15
N ARG A 155 -26.02 -21.46 47.22
CA ARG A 155 -26.73 -20.17 47.14
C ARG A 155 -25.76 -19.03 46.84
N VAL A 156 -24.55 -19.10 47.41
CA VAL A 156 -23.47 -18.15 47.15
C VAL A 156 -23.00 -18.24 45.70
N ALA A 157 -22.79 -19.47 45.20
CA ALA A 157 -22.44 -19.72 43.80
C ALA A 157 -23.49 -19.15 42.84
N LEU A 158 -24.78 -19.38 43.09
CA LEU A 158 -25.85 -18.81 42.27
C LEU A 158 -25.84 -17.27 42.28
N GLY A 159 -25.70 -16.66 43.46
CA GLY A 159 -25.62 -15.21 43.60
C GLY A 159 -24.43 -14.60 42.83
N TYR A 160 -23.27 -15.25 42.92
CA TYR A 160 -22.07 -14.88 42.17
C TYR A 160 -22.27 -15.00 40.65
N CYS A 161 -22.86 -16.11 40.18
CA CYS A 161 -23.19 -16.31 38.77
C CYS A 161 -24.13 -15.23 38.22
N LEU A 162 -25.20 -14.89 38.96
CA LEU A 162 -26.15 -13.83 38.57
C LEU A 162 -25.46 -12.46 38.49
N MET A 163 -24.58 -12.18 39.47
CA MET A 163 -23.82 -10.93 39.51
C MET A 163 -22.88 -10.82 38.31
N ILE A 164 -22.03 -11.83 38.07
CA ILE A 164 -21.13 -11.84 36.91
C ILE A 164 -21.90 -11.81 35.60
N MET A 165 -23.01 -12.53 35.48
CA MET A 165 -23.84 -12.51 34.28
C MET A 165 -24.33 -11.10 33.94
N LEU A 166 -24.81 -10.35 34.93
CA LEU A 166 -25.21 -8.96 34.74
C LEU A 166 -24.03 -8.12 34.22
N PHE A 167 -22.86 -8.24 34.84
CA PHE A 167 -21.67 -7.51 34.40
C PHE A 167 -21.22 -7.92 32.99
N THR A 168 -21.14 -9.21 32.69
CA THR A 168 -20.77 -9.73 31.36
C THR A 168 -21.75 -9.27 30.28
N ILE A 169 -23.05 -9.19 30.57
CA ILE A 169 -24.05 -8.67 29.62
C ILE A 169 -23.88 -7.16 29.41
N LEU A 170 -23.63 -6.39 30.47
CA LEU A 170 -23.41 -4.94 30.38
C LEU A 170 -22.17 -4.60 29.53
N PHE A 171 -21.12 -5.42 29.61
CA PHE A 171 -19.91 -5.30 28.82
C PHE A 171 -20.03 -5.87 27.40
N GLY A 172 -20.37 -7.16 27.29
CA GLY A 172 -20.28 -7.94 26.06
C GLY A 172 -21.37 -7.68 25.03
N ALA A 173 -22.50 -7.11 25.43
CA ALA A 173 -23.64 -6.90 24.55
C ALA A 173 -23.84 -5.44 24.08
N ARG A 174 -22.90 -4.54 24.40
CA ARG A 174 -22.90 -3.16 23.90
C ARG A 174 -22.38 -3.07 22.46
N HIS A 175 -21.30 -3.78 22.16
CA HIS A 175 -20.65 -3.77 20.85
C HIS A 175 -20.97 -5.07 20.09
N ILE A 176 -21.51 -4.95 18.88
CA ILE A 176 -22.06 -6.07 18.09
C ILE A 176 -21.02 -6.59 17.12
N ALA A 177 -20.30 -5.68 16.49
CA ALA A 177 -19.19 -6.03 15.64
C ALA A 177 -18.07 -6.53 16.54
N THR A 178 -17.57 -7.75 16.27
CA THR A 178 -16.32 -8.26 16.87
C THR A 178 -15.10 -7.40 16.51
N ARG A 179 -15.31 -6.38 15.67
CA ARG A 179 -14.36 -5.40 15.17
C ARG A 179 -14.20 -4.15 16.05
N GLU A 180 -15.20 -3.83 16.88
CA GLU A 180 -15.06 -2.76 17.87
C GLU A 180 -14.22 -3.30 19.03
N LYS A 181 -12.91 -3.01 18.99
CA LYS A 181 -11.96 -3.45 20.01
C LYS A 181 -12.39 -2.93 21.37
N HIS A 182 -12.45 -3.80 22.36
CA HIS A 182 -12.92 -3.45 23.69
C HIS A 182 -11.78 -2.83 24.50
N GLU A 183 -11.35 -1.61 24.14
CA GLU A 183 -10.28 -0.88 24.86
C GLU A 183 -10.57 -0.80 26.37
N GLY A 184 -11.84 -0.66 26.76
CA GLY A 184 -12.29 -0.69 28.16
C GLY A 184 -12.12 -2.04 28.85
N LEU A 185 -12.46 -3.15 28.18
CA LEU A 185 -12.33 -4.51 28.71
C LEU A 185 -10.86 -4.86 28.93
N VAL A 186 -10.00 -4.63 27.93
CA VAL A 186 -8.56 -4.88 28.00
C VAL A 186 -7.93 -4.15 29.18
N PHE A 187 -8.31 -2.88 29.39
CA PHE A 187 -7.81 -2.08 30.49
C PHE A 187 -8.29 -2.57 31.87
N ALA A 188 -9.56 -2.94 32.00
CA ALA A 188 -10.10 -3.47 33.26
C ALA A 188 -9.44 -4.79 33.66
N ILE A 189 -9.18 -5.66 32.69
CA ILE A 189 -8.45 -6.90 32.90
C ILE A 189 -7.00 -6.63 33.29
N ALA A 190 -6.33 -5.67 32.63
CA ALA A 190 -4.97 -5.30 33.01
C ALA A 190 -4.89 -4.80 34.48
N PHE A 191 -5.88 -4.01 34.90
CA PHE A 191 -6.04 -3.59 36.30
C PHE A 191 -6.27 -4.80 37.22
N GLU A 192 -7.16 -5.72 36.84
CA GLU A 192 -7.42 -6.95 37.57
C GLU A 192 -6.14 -7.79 37.79
N SER A 193 -5.30 -7.94 36.76
CA SER A 193 -4.02 -8.65 36.85
C SER A 193 -3.02 -7.96 37.78
N ILE A 194 -3.02 -6.62 37.87
CA ILE A 194 -2.22 -5.91 38.89
C ILE A 194 -2.72 -6.27 40.29
N VAL A 195 -4.04 -6.29 40.51
CA VAL A 195 -4.63 -6.69 41.80
C VAL A 195 -4.15 -8.10 42.17
N LYS A 196 -4.21 -9.06 41.24
CA LYS A 196 -3.72 -10.44 41.47
C LYS A 196 -2.24 -10.47 41.87
N LEU A 197 -1.38 -9.76 41.12
CA LEU A 197 0.05 -9.74 41.40
C LEU A 197 0.38 -9.11 42.76
N VAL A 198 -0.26 -7.98 43.08
CA VAL A 198 -0.04 -7.27 44.35
C VAL A 198 -0.55 -8.12 45.51
N THR A 199 -1.75 -8.69 45.39
CA THR A 199 -2.33 -9.53 46.45
C THR A 199 -1.51 -10.79 46.69
N PHE A 200 -1.19 -11.53 45.64
CA PHE A 200 -0.40 -12.76 45.75
C PHE A 200 1.02 -12.51 46.26
N GLY A 201 1.68 -11.47 45.75
CA GLY A 201 3.00 -11.03 46.22
C GLY A 201 2.98 -10.57 47.68
N ALA A 202 1.95 -9.84 48.11
CA ALA A 202 1.79 -9.42 49.50
C ALA A 202 1.63 -10.62 50.46
N ILE A 203 0.87 -11.65 50.06
CA ILE A 203 0.74 -12.89 50.85
C ILE A 203 2.08 -13.62 50.94
N GLY A 204 2.83 -13.71 49.83
CA GLY A 204 4.19 -14.29 49.82
C GLY A 204 5.19 -13.52 50.69
N LEU A 205 5.17 -12.18 50.65
CA LEU A 205 5.99 -11.34 51.52
C LEU A 205 5.59 -11.45 52.99
N TYR A 206 4.28 -11.55 53.28
CA TYR A 206 3.78 -11.79 54.63
C TYR A 206 4.28 -13.15 55.17
N ALA A 207 4.20 -14.20 54.35
CA ALA A 207 4.79 -15.50 54.67
C ALA A 207 6.27 -15.37 55.03
N LEU A 208 7.08 -14.71 54.18
CA LEU A 208 8.52 -14.56 54.40
C LEU A 208 8.88 -13.76 55.67
N TYR A 209 8.28 -12.59 55.86
CA TYR A 209 8.69 -11.66 56.91
C TYR A 209 7.94 -11.85 58.23
N VAL A 210 6.66 -12.22 58.19
CA VAL A 210 5.83 -12.35 59.40
C VAL A 210 5.79 -13.79 59.91
N VAL A 211 5.61 -14.78 59.02
CA VAL A 211 5.54 -16.19 59.44
C VAL A 211 6.94 -16.76 59.69
N PHE A 212 7.90 -16.47 58.81
CA PHE A 212 9.27 -16.96 58.96
C PHE A 212 10.20 -16.03 59.72
N GLY A 213 9.97 -14.71 59.76
CA GLY A 213 10.86 -13.75 60.39
C GLY A 213 12.06 -13.32 59.53
N GLY A 214 11.97 -13.52 58.21
CA GLY A 214 12.97 -13.12 57.21
C GLY A 214 13.67 -14.28 56.50
N PRO A 215 14.48 -13.99 55.46
CA PRO A 215 15.09 -15.01 54.60
C PRO A 215 16.06 -15.92 55.34
N HIS A 216 16.83 -15.39 56.30
CA HIS A 216 17.76 -16.20 57.09
C HIS A 216 17.03 -17.19 58.01
N GLN A 217 15.90 -16.80 58.59
CA GLN A 217 15.10 -17.69 59.45
C GLN A 217 14.35 -18.74 58.62
N LEU A 218 13.92 -18.39 57.40
CA LEU A 218 13.39 -19.36 56.44
C LEU A 218 14.42 -20.43 56.12
N GLU A 219 15.66 -20.06 55.83
CA GLU A 219 16.76 -21.01 55.56
C GLU A 219 16.98 -21.97 56.74
N ILE A 220 17.01 -21.45 57.97
CA ILE A 220 17.13 -22.28 59.18
C ILE A 220 15.96 -23.27 59.29
N TRP A 221 14.73 -22.81 59.07
CA TRP A 221 13.55 -23.68 59.13
C TRP A 221 13.58 -24.76 58.04
N LEU A 222 14.04 -24.43 56.83
CA LEU A 222 14.20 -25.37 55.72
C LEU A 222 15.27 -26.44 56.02
N LEU A 223 16.39 -26.06 56.63
CA LEU A 223 17.43 -26.99 57.08
C LEU A 223 16.92 -27.94 58.18
N GLN A 224 16.04 -27.45 59.07
CA GLN A 224 15.41 -28.26 60.11
C GLN A 224 14.30 -29.17 59.59
N ASN A 225 13.60 -28.78 58.52
CA ASN A 225 12.51 -29.52 57.90
C ASN A 225 12.90 -30.08 56.53
N GLN A 226 13.98 -30.85 56.51
CA GLN A 226 14.56 -31.39 55.27
C GLN A 226 13.57 -32.25 54.46
N SER A 227 12.57 -32.85 55.11
CA SER A 227 11.48 -33.59 54.47
C SER A 227 10.62 -32.71 53.55
N ALA A 228 10.31 -31.47 53.95
CA ALA A 228 9.56 -30.52 53.13
C ALA A 228 10.35 -30.12 51.87
N LEU A 229 11.68 -30.06 51.98
CA LEU A 229 12.58 -29.72 50.88
C LEU A 229 12.77 -30.91 49.93
N GLN A 230 12.86 -32.14 50.45
CA GLN A 230 12.92 -33.37 49.65
C GLN A 230 11.61 -33.61 48.88
N ALA A 231 10.45 -33.36 49.49
CA ALA A 231 9.14 -33.48 48.83
C ALA A 231 9.00 -32.60 47.58
N LEU A 232 9.72 -31.47 47.51
CA LEU A 232 9.74 -30.62 46.30
C LEU A 232 10.50 -31.25 45.13
N HIS A 233 11.45 -32.16 45.38
CA HIS A 233 12.35 -32.72 44.37
C HIS A 233 11.90 -34.10 43.85
N THR A 234 11.13 -34.86 44.61
CA THR A 234 10.77 -36.26 44.32
C THR A 234 10.01 -36.51 43.01
N PRO A 235 9.11 -35.64 42.49
CA PRO A 235 8.28 -35.97 41.32
C PRO A 235 8.86 -35.59 39.93
N LEU A 236 10.10 -35.09 39.84
CA LEU A 236 10.70 -34.67 38.55
C LEU A 236 11.22 -35.81 37.65
N GLN A 237 11.50 -37.00 38.21
CA GLN A 237 12.19 -38.08 37.50
C GLN A 237 11.26 -39.01 36.68
N GLU A 238 10.03 -39.27 37.16
CA GLU A 238 9.04 -40.14 36.48
C GLU A 238 7.62 -39.52 36.40
N GLY A 239 7.46 -38.22 36.72
CA GLY A 239 6.15 -37.61 36.97
C GLY A 239 5.43 -36.90 35.79
N PRO A 240 4.20 -36.42 36.02
CA PRO A 240 3.29 -35.81 35.04
C PRO A 240 3.73 -34.42 34.53
N TRP A 241 4.88 -33.90 34.99
CA TRP A 241 5.32 -32.53 34.71
C TRP A 241 5.48 -32.23 33.22
N ARG A 242 5.92 -33.21 32.41
CA ARG A 242 6.05 -33.05 30.94
C ARG A 242 4.69 -32.85 30.29
N THR A 243 3.69 -33.60 30.74
CA THR A 243 2.30 -33.48 30.27
C THR A 243 1.72 -32.15 30.70
N LEU A 244 1.93 -31.74 31.96
CA LEU A 244 1.53 -30.40 32.44
C LEU A 244 2.15 -29.30 31.57
N LEU A 245 3.46 -29.38 31.28
CA LEU A 245 4.15 -28.40 30.46
C LEU A 245 3.52 -28.29 29.06
N LEU A 246 3.25 -29.44 28.41
CA LEU A 246 2.60 -29.48 27.10
C LEU A 246 1.17 -28.92 27.13
N VAL A 247 0.39 -29.31 28.14
CA VAL A 247 -0.99 -28.87 28.35
C VAL A 247 -1.06 -27.35 28.50
N PHE A 248 -0.18 -26.77 29.33
CA PHE A 248 -0.17 -25.32 29.56
C PHE A 248 0.48 -24.53 28.43
N PHE A 249 1.42 -25.13 27.69
CA PHE A 249 1.88 -24.59 26.42
C PHE A 249 0.74 -24.49 25.40
N ALA A 250 -0.05 -25.55 25.26
CA ALA A 250 -1.19 -25.57 24.36
C ALA A 250 -2.28 -24.59 24.78
N SER A 251 -2.56 -24.50 26.08
CA SER A 251 -3.64 -23.65 26.60
C SER A 251 -3.40 -22.16 26.35
N ALA A 252 -2.14 -21.71 26.37
CA ALA A 252 -1.76 -20.35 26.00
C ALA A 252 -2.17 -19.95 24.57
N ILE A 253 -2.28 -20.92 23.67
CA ILE A 253 -2.61 -20.71 22.25
C ILE A 253 -4.10 -20.98 22.00
N VAL A 254 -4.62 -22.06 22.56
CA VAL A 254 -5.88 -22.68 22.13
C VAL A 254 -7.08 -22.27 22.99
N MET A 255 -6.90 -21.95 24.27
CA MET A 255 -8.02 -21.62 25.14
C MET A 255 -8.76 -20.38 24.63
N PRO A 256 -10.10 -20.35 24.69
CA PRO A 256 -10.89 -19.32 24.02
C PRO A 256 -10.61 -17.92 24.57
N HIS A 257 -10.42 -17.77 25.88
CA HIS A 257 -10.08 -16.47 26.49
C HIS A 257 -8.66 -16.03 26.11
N MET A 258 -7.69 -16.94 26.10
CA MET A 258 -6.31 -16.62 25.69
C MET A 258 -6.24 -16.28 24.21
N TYR A 259 -6.91 -17.04 23.36
CA TYR A 259 -7.01 -16.78 21.93
C TYR A 259 -7.64 -15.40 21.66
N HIS A 260 -8.76 -15.10 22.33
CA HIS A 260 -9.47 -13.83 22.21
C HIS A 260 -8.56 -12.66 22.63
N MET A 261 -7.94 -12.73 23.81
CA MET A 261 -7.05 -11.66 24.30
C MET A 261 -5.77 -11.52 23.46
N THR A 262 -5.16 -12.62 23.03
CA THR A 262 -3.88 -12.60 22.31
C THR A 262 -4.05 -12.09 20.88
N PHE A 263 -5.10 -12.53 20.17
CA PHE A 263 -5.22 -12.26 18.73
C PHE A 263 -6.23 -11.18 18.39
N THR A 264 -7.40 -11.19 19.00
CA THR A 264 -8.51 -10.31 18.59
C THR A 264 -8.51 -8.96 19.30
N GLU A 265 -8.27 -8.94 20.61
CA GLU A 265 -8.22 -7.70 21.40
C GLU A 265 -6.84 -7.01 21.32
N ASN A 266 -5.92 -7.53 20.51
CA ASN A 266 -4.63 -6.94 20.29
C ASN A 266 -4.76 -5.61 19.50
N LEU A 267 -4.49 -4.50 20.16
CA LEU A 267 -4.59 -3.14 19.60
C LEU A 267 -3.46 -2.83 18.61
N ASP A 268 -2.21 -3.19 18.94
CA ASP A 268 -0.98 -2.87 18.20
C ASP A 268 -0.16 -4.15 17.98
N PRO A 269 0.18 -4.54 16.73
CA PRO A 269 1.00 -5.74 16.50
C PRO A 269 2.34 -5.76 17.26
N ARG A 270 2.89 -4.59 17.60
CA ARG A 270 4.11 -4.47 18.43
C ARG A 270 3.88 -4.89 19.90
N GLY A 271 2.63 -4.85 20.37
CA GLY A 271 2.24 -5.30 21.70
C GLY A 271 2.60 -6.75 21.98
N LEU A 272 2.55 -7.62 20.95
CA LEU A 272 2.95 -9.03 21.10
C LEU A 272 4.47 -9.18 21.35
N VAL A 273 5.30 -8.25 20.85
CA VAL A 273 6.76 -8.22 21.13
C VAL A 273 7.00 -7.90 22.59
N SER A 274 6.29 -6.92 23.14
CA SER A 274 6.37 -6.61 24.57
C SER A 274 5.86 -7.77 25.42
N ALA A 275 4.76 -8.40 25.00
CA ALA A 275 4.15 -9.51 25.71
C ALA A 275 5.07 -10.76 25.76
N SER A 276 5.92 -10.99 24.75
CA SER A 276 6.81 -12.15 24.71
C SER A 276 7.81 -12.20 25.87
N TRP A 277 8.11 -11.06 26.49
CA TRP A 277 8.95 -10.97 27.68
C TRP A 277 8.16 -10.56 28.93
N GLY A 278 7.18 -9.68 28.78
CA GLY A 278 6.43 -9.14 29.91
C GLY A 278 5.47 -10.15 30.56
N LEU A 279 4.84 -11.06 29.80
CA LEU A 279 4.01 -12.11 30.40
C LEU A 279 4.85 -13.14 31.15
N PRO A 280 5.98 -13.65 30.62
CA PRO A 280 6.91 -14.46 31.41
C PRO A 280 7.38 -13.81 32.71
N LEU A 281 7.67 -12.51 32.69
CA LEU A 281 8.04 -11.77 33.90
C LEU A 281 6.89 -11.73 34.92
N TYR A 282 5.66 -11.44 34.47
CA TYR A 282 4.47 -11.46 35.32
C TYR A 282 4.26 -12.83 35.98
N LEU A 283 4.35 -13.91 35.21
CA LEU A 283 4.20 -15.28 35.71
C LEU A 283 5.33 -15.69 36.64
N LEU A 284 6.57 -15.26 36.37
CA LEU A 284 7.70 -15.47 37.26
C LEU A 284 7.45 -14.84 38.63
N LEU A 285 7.02 -13.58 38.67
CA LEU A 285 6.73 -12.88 39.92
C LEU A 285 5.62 -13.57 40.73
N MET A 286 4.57 -14.07 40.08
CA MET A 286 3.54 -14.88 40.73
C MET A 286 4.15 -16.19 41.28
N SER A 287 4.94 -16.91 40.48
CA SER A 287 5.49 -18.21 40.87
C SER A 287 6.40 -18.16 42.11
N LEU A 288 7.10 -17.04 42.36
CA LEU A 288 7.98 -16.86 43.52
C LEU A 288 7.23 -16.90 44.86
N ALA A 289 5.95 -16.51 44.88
CA ALA A 289 5.14 -16.54 46.09
C ALA A 289 4.67 -17.96 46.45
N VAL A 290 4.55 -18.87 45.47
CA VAL A 290 3.96 -20.21 45.68
C VAL A 290 4.69 -21.04 46.75
N PRO A 291 6.03 -21.23 46.68
CA PRO A 291 6.74 -22.01 47.70
C PRO A 291 6.67 -21.37 49.09
N LEU A 292 6.72 -20.04 49.15
CA LEU A 292 6.64 -19.29 50.41
C LEU A 292 5.29 -19.50 51.10
N ILE A 293 4.21 -19.47 50.34
CA ILE A 293 2.85 -19.69 50.84
C ILE A 293 2.69 -21.15 51.27
N LEU A 294 3.18 -22.10 50.47
CA LEU A 294 3.15 -23.52 50.80
C LEU A 294 3.85 -23.81 52.13
N TRP A 295 5.12 -23.38 52.27
CA TRP A 295 5.90 -23.63 53.48
C TRP A 295 5.34 -22.91 54.69
N ALA A 296 4.81 -21.69 54.53
CA ALA A 296 4.16 -20.98 55.62
C ALA A 296 2.88 -21.71 56.10
N GLY A 297 2.10 -22.28 55.17
CA GLY A 297 0.95 -23.12 55.49
C GLY A 297 1.34 -24.36 56.30
N LEU A 298 2.42 -25.04 55.90
CA LEU A 298 2.97 -26.19 56.63
C LEU A 298 3.50 -25.80 58.01
N LYS A 299 4.23 -24.69 58.12
CA LYS A 299 4.77 -24.19 59.40
C LYS A 299 3.67 -23.82 60.40
N LEU A 300 2.58 -23.21 59.94
CA LEU A 300 1.45 -22.80 60.78
C LEU A 300 0.46 -23.95 61.05
N GLY A 301 0.58 -25.09 60.36
CA GLY A 301 -0.36 -26.20 60.50
C GLY A 301 -1.78 -25.82 60.05
N VAL A 302 -1.88 -25.11 58.93
CA VAL A 302 -3.17 -24.67 58.36
C VAL A 302 -4.07 -25.87 58.11
N SER A 303 -5.32 -25.82 58.58
CA SER A 303 -6.28 -26.93 58.52
C SER A 303 -7.11 -27.00 57.23
N THR A 304 -7.03 -25.98 56.36
CA THR A 304 -7.73 -25.99 55.06
C THR A 304 -7.02 -26.92 54.08
N ASN A 305 -7.69 -27.31 52.99
CA ASN A 305 -7.04 -27.98 51.86
C ASN A 305 -5.83 -27.13 51.38
N PRO A 306 -4.66 -27.74 51.04
CA PRO A 306 -3.50 -27.06 50.46
C PRO A 306 -3.80 -26.07 49.34
N GLU A 307 -4.83 -26.31 48.51
CA GLU A 307 -5.26 -25.39 47.46
C GLU A 307 -5.71 -24.02 48.02
N TYR A 308 -6.25 -23.99 49.24
CA TYR A 308 -6.72 -22.78 49.90
C TYR A 308 -5.73 -22.23 50.95
N PHE A 309 -4.46 -22.68 50.97
CA PHE A 309 -3.46 -22.15 51.91
C PHE A 309 -3.25 -20.64 51.80
N THR A 310 -3.46 -20.04 50.63
CA THR A 310 -3.43 -18.58 50.46
C THR A 310 -4.45 -17.87 51.36
N LEU A 311 -5.64 -18.45 51.50
CA LEU A 311 -6.73 -17.99 52.37
C LEU A 311 -6.50 -18.43 53.82
N GLY A 312 -6.16 -19.71 53.99
CA GLY A 312 -5.94 -20.35 55.28
C GLY A 312 -4.80 -19.74 56.09
N LEU A 313 -3.79 -19.14 55.43
CA LEU A 313 -2.72 -18.40 56.09
C LEU A 313 -3.27 -17.20 56.88
N GLY A 314 -4.24 -16.47 56.32
CA GLY A 314 -4.91 -15.36 57.00
C GLY A 314 -5.66 -15.81 58.25
N ILE A 315 -6.35 -16.95 58.15
CA ILE A 315 -7.11 -17.54 59.25
C ILE A 315 -6.16 -18.03 60.36
N ALA A 316 -5.12 -18.78 60.00
CA ALA A 316 -4.15 -19.33 60.94
C ALA A 316 -3.31 -18.24 61.62
N ALA A 317 -2.96 -17.18 60.89
CA ALA A 317 -2.27 -16.02 61.44
C ALA A 317 -3.19 -15.04 62.19
N GLN A 318 -4.50 -15.33 62.28
CA GLN A 318 -5.52 -14.47 62.91
C GLN A 318 -5.53 -13.03 62.35
N SER A 319 -5.23 -12.90 61.05
CA SER A 319 -5.17 -11.60 60.37
C SER A 319 -6.32 -11.46 59.38
N GLU A 320 -7.37 -10.75 59.79
CA GLU A 320 -8.56 -10.49 58.95
C GLU A 320 -8.19 -9.80 57.63
N THR A 321 -7.24 -8.87 57.67
CA THR A 321 -6.78 -8.14 56.48
C THR A 321 -6.14 -9.05 55.45
N LEU A 322 -5.40 -10.07 55.90
CA LEU A 322 -4.74 -11.03 55.02
C LEU A 322 -5.74 -11.98 54.39
N ALA A 323 -6.72 -12.45 55.18
CA ALA A 323 -7.82 -13.28 54.70
C ALA A 323 -8.67 -12.54 53.64
N LEU A 324 -9.03 -11.28 53.89
CA LEU A 324 -9.76 -10.45 52.93
C LEU A 324 -8.94 -10.18 51.66
N LEU A 325 -7.64 -9.94 51.80
CA LEU A 325 -6.74 -9.71 50.67
C LEU A 325 -6.61 -10.96 49.78
N ALA A 326 -6.51 -12.15 50.39
CA ALA A 326 -6.55 -13.42 49.67
C ALA A 326 -7.91 -13.67 49.00
N PHE A 327 -9.01 -13.32 49.67
CA PHE A 327 -10.36 -13.42 49.11
C PHE A 327 -10.55 -12.53 47.87
N VAL A 328 -10.14 -11.25 47.95
CA VAL A 328 -10.22 -10.32 46.81
C VAL A 328 -9.33 -10.79 45.65
N GLY A 329 -8.13 -11.31 45.95
CA GLY A 329 -7.26 -11.90 44.94
C GLY A 329 -7.87 -13.09 44.21
N GLY A 330 -8.53 -14.00 44.94
CA GLY A 330 -9.26 -15.14 44.35
C GLY A 330 -10.49 -14.72 43.55
N LEU A 331 -11.32 -13.82 44.09
CA LEU A 331 -12.48 -13.26 43.39
C LEU A 331 -12.06 -12.58 42.08
N SER A 332 -10.97 -11.80 42.13
CA SER A 332 -10.34 -11.19 40.98
C SER A 332 -9.95 -12.25 39.95
N ALA A 333 -9.24 -13.29 40.37
CA ALA A 333 -8.78 -14.36 39.50
C ALA A 333 -9.93 -15.14 38.82
N SER A 334 -11.02 -15.42 39.53
CA SER A 334 -12.20 -16.08 38.96
C SER A 334 -13.01 -15.19 38.01
N SER A 335 -13.21 -13.92 38.36
CA SER A 335 -14.17 -13.05 37.67
C SER A 335 -13.74 -12.75 36.24
N GLY A 336 -12.48 -12.32 36.04
CA GLY A 336 -11.99 -11.97 34.69
C GLY A 336 -12.00 -13.16 33.74
N LEU A 337 -11.66 -14.36 34.23
CA LEU A 337 -11.68 -15.56 33.40
C LEU A 337 -13.09 -15.91 32.92
N ILE A 338 -14.10 -15.86 33.81
CA ILE A 338 -15.49 -16.13 33.42
C ILE A 338 -15.95 -15.09 32.40
N ILE A 339 -15.73 -13.79 32.66
CA ILE A 339 -16.17 -12.70 31.77
C ILE A 339 -15.60 -12.90 30.36
N VAL A 340 -14.29 -13.07 30.23
CA VAL A 340 -13.61 -13.18 28.92
C VAL A 340 -13.93 -14.50 28.23
N SER A 341 -13.95 -15.62 28.96
CA SER A 341 -14.26 -16.94 28.38
C SER A 341 -15.70 -16.98 27.85
N THR A 342 -16.67 -16.48 28.62
CA THR A 342 -18.07 -16.41 28.18
C THR A 342 -18.23 -15.47 26.98
N LEU A 343 -17.52 -14.33 26.96
CA LEU A 343 -17.58 -13.42 25.82
C LEU A 343 -17.06 -14.08 24.54
N ALA A 344 -15.90 -14.75 24.60
CA ALA A 344 -15.29 -15.47 23.49
C ALA A 344 -16.20 -16.63 23.01
N LEU A 345 -16.67 -17.47 23.94
CA LEU A 345 -17.55 -18.61 23.63
C LEU A 345 -18.90 -18.17 23.06
N SER A 346 -19.47 -17.07 23.53
CA SER A 346 -20.74 -16.54 23.00
C SER A 346 -20.59 -16.08 21.54
N GLY A 347 -19.45 -15.47 21.18
CA GLY A 347 -19.15 -15.10 19.79
C GLY A 347 -18.96 -16.32 18.89
N MET A 348 -18.21 -17.32 19.37
CA MET A 348 -18.03 -18.60 18.66
C MET A 348 -19.36 -19.30 18.42
N ALA A 349 -20.21 -19.41 19.45
CA ALA A 349 -21.52 -20.04 19.35
C ALA A 349 -22.46 -19.28 18.40
N LEU A 350 -22.45 -17.94 18.44
CA LEU A 350 -23.25 -17.14 17.51
C LEU A 350 -22.87 -17.43 16.05
N ASN A 351 -21.56 -17.42 15.75
CA ASN A 351 -21.07 -17.54 14.37
C ASN A 351 -21.16 -18.95 13.79
N HIS A 352 -20.90 -19.98 14.60
CA HIS A 352 -20.79 -21.36 14.09
C HIS A 352 -21.95 -22.28 14.46
N LEU A 353 -22.79 -21.90 15.43
CA LEU A 353 -23.96 -22.71 15.82
C LEU A 353 -25.26 -22.02 15.48
N VAL A 354 -25.41 -20.72 15.80
CA VAL A 354 -26.71 -20.05 15.61
C VAL A 354 -26.89 -19.57 14.18
N LEU A 355 -25.96 -18.77 13.63
CA LEU A 355 -26.09 -18.18 12.30
C LEU A 355 -26.23 -19.20 11.16
N PRO A 356 -25.52 -20.35 11.15
CA PRO A 356 -25.69 -21.36 10.12
C PRO A 356 -27.06 -22.05 10.16
N LEU A 357 -27.70 -22.14 11.34
CA LEU A 357 -29.01 -22.79 11.51
C LEU A 357 -30.18 -21.82 11.31
N TYR A 358 -30.00 -20.54 11.63
CA TYR A 358 -31.04 -19.53 11.52
C TYR A 358 -30.47 -18.20 11.05
N GLN A 359 -30.89 -17.77 9.86
CA GLN A 359 -30.59 -16.44 9.32
C GLN A 359 -31.78 -15.50 9.56
N PRO A 360 -31.58 -14.37 10.25
CA PRO A 360 -32.67 -13.42 10.51
C PRO A 360 -33.21 -12.83 9.20
N SER A 361 -34.52 -12.55 9.15
CA SER A 361 -35.17 -11.98 7.96
C SER A 361 -34.65 -10.57 7.64
N SER A 362 -34.55 -10.26 6.34
CA SER A 362 -34.01 -9.01 5.81
C SER A 362 -34.83 -7.75 6.13
N GLU A 363 -36.09 -7.90 6.55
CA GLU A 363 -36.97 -6.80 6.96
C GLU A 363 -36.78 -6.38 8.43
N GLY A 364 -36.15 -7.23 9.25
CA GLY A 364 -35.86 -6.98 10.66
C GLY A 364 -34.56 -6.21 10.87
N ASN A 365 -34.44 -5.53 12.03
CA ASN A 365 -33.16 -4.93 12.42
C ASN A 365 -32.20 -6.04 12.89
N ILE A 366 -31.46 -6.63 11.95
CA ILE A 366 -30.49 -7.72 12.14
C ILE A 366 -29.60 -7.47 13.37
N TYR A 367 -29.11 -6.24 13.54
CA TYR A 367 -28.30 -5.82 14.69
C TYR A 367 -28.99 -6.00 16.05
N ARG A 368 -30.31 -5.76 16.14
CA ARG A 368 -31.06 -5.94 17.39
C ARG A 368 -31.19 -7.43 17.73
N TRP A 369 -31.43 -8.27 16.73
CA TRP A 369 -31.50 -9.71 16.90
C TRP A 369 -30.14 -10.27 17.35
N LEU A 370 -29.04 -9.92 16.66
CA LEU A 370 -27.68 -10.36 17.07
C LEU A 370 -27.37 -9.99 18.53
N LYS A 371 -27.75 -8.78 18.98
CA LYS A 371 -27.55 -8.35 20.38
C LYS A 371 -28.28 -9.25 21.38
N TRP A 372 -29.56 -9.52 21.15
CA TRP A 372 -30.34 -10.34 22.08
C TRP A 372 -29.89 -11.79 22.05
N THR A 373 -29.58 -12.34 20.88
CA THR A 373 -29.01 -13.69 20.75
C THR A 373 -27.71 -13.81 21.52
N ARG A 374 -26.79 -12.84 21.40
CA ARG A 374 -25.53 -12.83 22.16
C ARG A 374 -25.76 -12.80 23.68
N ARG A 375 -26.72 -11.99 24.16
CA ARG A 375 -27.10 -11.94 25.59
C ARG A 375 -27.64 -13.28 26.09
N SER A 376 -28.51 -13.92 25.31
CA SER A 376 -29.07 -15.22 25.65
C SER A 376 -27.99 -16.32 25.67
N LEU A 377 -27.00 -16.26 24.76
CA LEU A 377 -25.86 -17.17 24.77
C LEU A 377 -24.97 -16.97 26.00
N ILE A 378 -24.68 -15.72 26.40
CA ILE A 378 -23.95 -15.41 27.63
C ILE A 378 -24.66 -16.02 28.85
N PHE A 379 -25.98 -15.82 28.94
CA PHE A 379 -26.81 -16.43 30.00
C PHE A 379 -26.67 -17.96 30.00
N ALA A 380 -26.86 -18.60 28.84
CA ALA A 380 -26.84 -20.05 28.71
C ALA A 380 -25.48 -20.65 29.09
N ILE A 381 -24.37 -20.03 28.68
CA ILE A 381 -23.01 -20.51 28.98
C ILE A 381 -22.70 -20.45 30.48
N ILE A 382 -23.01 -19.32 31.14
CA ILE A 382 -22.77 -19.17 32.59
C ILE A 382 -23.65 -20.16 33.37
N MET A 383 -24.92 -20.30 33.00
CA MET A 383 -25.83 -21.24 33.66
C MET A 383 -25.45 -22.70 33.39
N ALA A 384 -24.89 -23.03 32.23
CA ALA A 384 -24.34 -24.36 31.97
C ALA A 384 -23.12 -24.65 32.86
N GLY A 385 -22.22 -23.67 33.06
CA GLY A 385 -21.11 -23.78 34.00
C GLY A 385 -21.59 -23.98 35.45
N TYR A 386 -22.61 -23.23 35.88
CA TYR A 386 -23.25 -23.42 37.18
C TYR A 386 -23.96 -24.78 37.30
N GLY A 387 -24.65 -25.23 36.25
CA GLY A 387 -25.27 -26.56 36.21
C GLY A 387 -24.23 -27.68 36.33
N PHE A 388 -23.07 -27.52 35.68
CA PHE A 388 -21.96 -28.47 35.81
C PHE A 388 -21.38 -28.46 37.24
N TYR A 389 -21.22 -27.29 37.87
CA TYR A 389 -20.84 -27.17 39.28
C TYR A 389 -21.81 -27.92 40.20
N LEU A 390 -23.13 -27.79 40.00
CA LEU A 390 -24.12 -28.54 40.79
C LEU A 390 -24.05 -30.05 40.57
N LEU A 391 -23.69 -30.48 39.36
CA LEU A 391 -23.63 -31.90 38.99
C LEU A 391 -22.47 -32.63 39.68
N LEU A 392 -21.34 -31.95 39.85
CA LEU A 392 -20.12 -32.50 40.48
C LEU A 392 -20.24 -32.68 42.00
N GLY A 393 -21.09 -31.88 42.66
CA GLY A 393 -21.11 -31.77 44.12
C GLY A 393 -19.89 -31.04 44.69
N ALA A 394 -19.91 -30.76 46.00
CA ALA A 394 -18.89 -29.94 46.68
C ALA A 394 -17.60 -30.69 47.07
N GLU A 395 -17.34 -31.88 46.52
CA GLU A 395 -16.25 -32.78 46.98
C GLU A 395 -15.08 -32.96 46.01
N GLN A 396 -15.06 -32.27 44.87
CA GLN A 396 -13.99 -32.41 43.87
C GLN A 396 -12.86 -31.39 44.08
N ASP A 397 -11.61 -31.83 43.98
CA ASP A 397 -10.42 -30.95 44.05
C ASP A 397 -10.36 -30.00 42.85
N LEU A 398 -9.92 -28.75 43.08
CA LEU A 398 -9.83 -27.74 42.01
C LEU A 398 -8.81 -28.18 40.96
N SER A 399 -7.74 -28.85 41.38
CA SER A 399 -6.70 -29.42 40.50
C SER A 399 -7.29 -30.31 39.41
N ASN A 400 -8.26 -31.15 39.75
CA ASN A 400 -8.82 -32.14 38.84
C ASN A 400 -9.73 -31.49 37.80
N LEU A 401 -10.58 -30.54 38.21
CA LEU A 401 -11.44 -29.78 37.29
C LEU A 401 -10.64 -29.02 36.23
N GLY A 402 -9.52 -28.41 36.64
CA GLY A 402 -8.66 -27.68 35.72
C GLY A 402 -7.97 -28.62 34.74
N ILE A 403 -7.35 -29.71 35.22
CA ILE A 403 -6.67 -30.69 34.35
C ILE A 403 -7.62 -31.23 33.28
N VAL A 404 -8.84 -31.64 33.66
CA VAL A 404 -9.83 -32.17 32.71
C VAL A 404 -10.16 -31.14 31.61
N ALA A 405 -10.35 -29.87 31.97
CA ALA A 405 -10.60 -28.80 31.00
C ALA A 405 -9.37 -28.51 30.11
N PHE A 406 -8.17 -28.41 30.69
CA PHE A 406 -6.98 -28.12 29.90
C PHE A 406 -6.66 -29.25 28.91
N VAL A 407 -6.82 -30.52 29.30
CA VAL A 407 -6.65 -31.68 28.40
C VAL A 407 -7.71 -31.71 27.29
N ALA A 408 -8.94 -31.27 27.55
CA ALA A 408 -9.95 -31.10 26.50
C ALA A 408 -9.48 -30.08 25.45
N THR A 409 -8.96 -28.93 25.90
CA THR A 409 -8.45 -27.90 24.98
C THR A 409 -7.17 -28.30 24.26
N LEU A 410 -6.33 -29.16 24.85
CA LEU A 410 -5.13 -29.70 24.20
C LEU A 410 -5.45 -30.38 22.85
N GLN A 411 -6.66 -30.93 22.69
CA GLN A 411 -7.08 -31.63 21.48
C GLN A 411 -7.15 -30.74 20.23
N PHE A 412 -7.20 -29.41 20.36
CA PHE A 412 -7.17 -28.54 19.17
C PHE A 412 -5.75 -28.14 18.75
N LEU A 413 -4.72 -28.40 19.57
CA LEU A 413 -3.34 -28.04 19.25
C LEU A 413 -2.87 -28.64 17.90
N PRO A 414 -3.10 -29.93 17.58
CA PRO A 414 -2.71 -30.49 16.29
C PRO A 414 -3.34 -29.74 15.11
N GLY A 415 -4.62 -29.36 15.24
CA GLY A 415 -5.33 -28.57 14.23
C GLY A 415 -4.69 -27.19 14.05
N VAL A 416 -4.38 -26.48 15.13
CA VAL A 416 -3.72 -25.16 15.03
C VAL A 416 -2.33 -25.28 14.38
N LEU A 417 -1.54 -26.29 14.75
CA LEU A 417 -0.23 -26.50 14.14
C LEU A 417 -0.32 -26.83 12.64
N SER A 418 -1.36 -27.57 12.22
CA SER A 418 -1.60 -27.86 10.80
C SER A 418 -1.95 -26.62 9.97
N VAL A 419 -2.50 -25.57 10.58
CA VAL A 419 -2.79 -24.30 9.89
C VAL A 419 -1.49 -23.67 9.36
N LEU A 420 -0.42 -23.76 10.14
CA LEU A 420 0.86 -23.12 9.83
C LEU A 420 1.83 -24.03 9.06
N TYR A 421 1.91 -25.30 9.43
CA TYR A 421 3.02 -26.19 9.02
C TYR A 421 2.60 -27.36 8.14
N TRP A 422 1.30 -27.65 8.00
CA TRP A 422 0.84 -28.82 7.25
C TRP A 422 -0.19 -28.45 6.18
N PRO A 423 0.24 -27.98 5.00
CA PRO A 423 -0.67 -27.56 3.92
C PRO A 423 -1.53 -28.70 3.37
N THR A 424 -1.01 -29.94 3.36
CA THR A 424 -1.74 -31.11 2.85
C THR A 424 -2.75 -31.69 3.83
N ALA A 425 -2.85 -31.17 5.06
CA ALA A 425 -3.88 -31.57 6.01
C ALA A 425 -5.28 -31.12 5.54
N ASN A 426 -6.27 -31.98 5.76
CA ASN A 426 -7.63 -31.79 5.26
C ASN A 426 -8.72 -31.90 6.34
N ARG A 427 -9.93 -31.47 5.99
CA ARG A 427 -11.09 -31.31 6.88
C ARG A 427 -11.56 -32.64 7.47
N ARG A 428 -11.51 -33.71 6.67
CA ARG A 428 -11.92 -35.06 7.09
C ARG A 428 -10.98 -35.58 8.16
N GLY A 429 -9.67 -35.38 7.96
CA GLY A 429 -8.67 -35.67 8.97
C GLY A 429 -8.90 -34.88 10.24
N TYR A 430 -9.05 -33.55 10.16
CA TYR A 430 -9.27 -32.73 11.35
C TYR A 430 -10.49 -33.18 12.16
N ILE A 431 -11.63 -33.42 11.50
CA ILE A 431 -12.87 -33.87 12.15
C ILE A 431 -12.68 -35.26 12.77
N ALA A 432 -12.09 -36.21 12.05
CA ALA A 432 -11.86 -37.56 12.56
C ALA A 432 -10.90 -37.57 13.76
N GLY A 433 -9.80 -36.82 13.68
CA GLY A 433 -8.83 -36.65 14.75
C GLY A 433 -9.46 -36.05 16.01
N LEU A 434 -10.17 -34.94 15.85
CA LEU A 434 -10.83 -34.26 16.96
C LEU A 434 -11.88 -35.15 17.64
N LEU A 435 -12.74 -35.82 16.87
CA LEU A 435 -13.75 -36.74 17.42
C LEU A 435 -13.13 -37.95 18.12
N ALA A 436 -12.07 -38.53 17.55
CA ALA A 436 -11.39 -39.67 18.16
C ALA A 436 -10.70 -39.29 19.48
N GLY A 437 -9.95 -38.18 19.49
CA GLY A 437 -9.28 -37.69 20.70
C GLY A 437 -10.25 -37.29 21.80
N ILE A 438 -11.30 -36.54 21.45
CA ILE A 438 -12.36 -36.16 22.39
C ILE A 438 -13.14 -37.38 22.87
N GLY A 439 -13.40 -38.38 22.01
CA GLY A 439 -14.03 -39.62 22.42
C GLY A 439 -13.25 -40.34 23.52
N VAL A 440 -11.93 -40.45 23.36
CA VAL A 440 -11.05 -41.02 24.40
C VAL A 440 -11.08 -40.15 25.66
N TRP A 441 -10.98 -38.83 25.54
CA TRP A 441 -11.05 -37.92 26.70
C TRP A 441 -12.40 -37.99 27.43
N VAL A 442 -13.53 -38.08 26.73
CA VAL A 442 -14.85 -38.22 27.35
C VAL A 442 -14.90 -39.48 28.20
N VAL A 443 -14.45 -40.60 27.67
CA VAL A 443 -14.48 -41.90 28.37
C VAL A 443 -13.48 -41.95 29.53
N THR A 444 -12.29 -41.38 29.36
CA THR A 444 -11.19 -41.52 30.33
C THR A 444 -11.11 -40.39 31.36
N MET A 445 -11.80 -39.26 31.16
CA MET A 445 -11.70 -38.09 32.04
C MET A 445 -13.07 -37.50 32.39
N LEU A 446 -13.87 -37.12 31.40
CA LEU A 446 -15.13 -36.40 31.67
C LEU A 446 -16.18 -37.27 32.36
N LEU A 447 -16.39 -38.48 31.85
CA LEU A 447 -17.40 -39.41 32.37
C LEU A 447 -17.05 -39.90 33.79
N PRO A 448 -15.79 -40.24 34.11
CA PRO A 448 -15.33 -40.51 35.48
C PRO A 448 -15.50 -39.35 36.45
N LEU A 449 -15.27 -38.12 35.99
CA LEU A 449 -15.47 -36.92 36.80
C LEU A 449 -16.95 -36.70 37.15
N VAL A 450 -17.86 -37.08 36.24
CA VAL A 450 -19.31 -36.88 36.38
C VAL A 450 -20.02 -38.05 37.05
N GLY A 451 -19.61 -39.28 36.76
CA GLY A 451 -20.11 -40.49 37.38
C GLY A 451 -19.00 -41.11 38.19
N ASN A 452 -19.17 -41.21 39.51
CA ASN A 452 -18.27 -41.89 40.46
C ASN A 452 -17.99 -43.35 40.03
N LEU A 453 -17.14 -43.55 39.03
CA LEU A 453 -16.80 -44.83 38.44
C LEU A 453 -15.33 -45.10 38.74
N ASP A 454 -15.08 -46.10 39.57
CA ASP A 454 -13.74 -46.40 40.11
C ASP A 454 -12.76 -46.97 39.05
N GLY A 455 -13.25 -47.33 37.86
CA GLY A 455 -12.41 -47.85 36.78
C GLY A 455 -13.20 -48.53 35.66
N PHE A 456 -12.54 -48.77 34.53
CA PHE A 456 -13.08 -49.57 33.44
C PHE A 456 -12.11 -50.68 33.03
N TYR A 457 -12.64 -51.88 32.83
CA TYR A 457 -11.88 -53.01 32.28
C TYR A 457 -11.81 -52.91 30.77
N ILE A 458 -10.60 -52.90 30.20
CA ILE A 458 -10.36 -52.88 28.76
C ILE A 458 -10.04 -54.33 28.31
N PRO A 459 -10.99 -55.05 27.68
CA PRO A 459 -10.82 -56.48 27.38
C PRO A 459 -9.68 -56.76 26.40
N LEU A 460 -9.39 -55.81 25.50
CA LEU A 460 -8.40 -55.98 24.44
C LEU A 460 -6.95 -56.05 24.97
N PHE A 461 -6.67 -55.38 26.08
CA PHE A 461 -5.35 -55.29 26.68
C PHE A 461 -5.24 -56.02 28.03
N ASN A 462 -6.35 -56.56 28.54
CA ASN A 462 -6.43 -57.19 29.86
C ASN A 462 -5.94 -56.25 30.99
N ILE A 463 -6.28 -54.96 30.89
CA ILE A 463 -5.90 -53.91 31.86
C ILE A 463 -7.19 -53.34 32.47
N VAL A 464 -7.22 -53.25 33.80
CA VAL A 464 -8.19 -52.42 34.53
C VAL A 464 -7.60 -51.02 34.60
N TYR A 465 -8.18 -50.07 33.86
CA TYR A 465 -7.77 -48.68 33.96
C TYR A 465 -8.47 -48.07 35.17
N VAL A 466 -7.69 -47.80 36.22
CA VAL A 466 -8.15 -47.11 37.43
C VAL A 466 -8.04 -45.61 37.19
N LEU A 467 -9.14 -44.93 37.45
CA LEU A 467 -9.32 -43.50 37.28
C LEU A 467 -8.90 -42.82 38.58
N ASP A 468 -7.60 -42.57 38.72
CA ASP A 468 -6.98 -42.02 39.92
C ASP A 468 -6.05 -40.85 39.55
N ASP A 469 -5.73 -39.99 40.51
CA ASP A 469 -4.91 -38.77 40.36
C ASP A 469 -3.50 -39.05 39.83
N THR A 470 -3.10 -40.32 39.83
CA THR A 470 -1.81 -40.78 39.32
C THR A 470 -1.82 -41.08 37.82
N SER A 471 -2.98 -41.38 37.21
CA SER A 471 -3.06 -41.91 35.83
C SER A 471 -3.52 -40.90 34.77
N TRP A 472 -3.96 -39.71 35.18
CA TRP A 472 -4.54 -38.69 34.28
C TRP A 472 -3.60 -38.31 33.12
N HIS A 473 -2.30 -38.20 33.38
CA HIS A 473 -1.32 -37.76 32.39
C HIS A 473 -1.17 -38.77 31.24
N LEU A 474 -1.40 -40.07 31.50
CA LEU A 474 -1.42 -41.11 30.47
C LEU A 474 -2.67 -40.99 29.60
N ALA A 475 -3.84 -40.73 30.18
CA ALA A 475 -5.07 -40.49 29.41
C ALA A 475 -4.97 -39.22 28.54
N ALA A 476 -4.31 -38.17 29.04
CA ALA A 476 -4.05 -36.97 28.25
C ALA A 476 -3.15 -37.25 27.03
N ILE A 477 -2.06 -38.01 27.22
CA ILE A 477 -1.18 -38.40 26.11
C ILE A 477 -1.91 -39.35 25.15
N ALA A 478 -2.66 -40.33 25.65
CA ALA A 478 -3.37 -41.30 24.83
C ALA A 478 -4.45 -40.64 23.96
N SER A 479 -5.26 -39.74 24.53
CA SER A 479 -6.27 -38.98 23.77
C SER A 479 -5.62 -38.11 22.69
N LEU A 480 -4.53 -37.40 23.01
CA LEU A 480 -3.79 -36.61 22.02
C LEU A 480 -3.15 -37.49 20.94
N ALA A 481 -2.56 -38.64 21.30
CA ALA A 481 -1.95 -39.55 20.34
C ALA A 481 -3.00 -40.11 19.36
N VAL A 482 -4.16 -40.53 19.87
CA VAL A 482 -5.28 -40.99 19.03
C VAL A 482 -5.76 -39.87 18.10
N ASN A 483 -5.85 -38.63 18.58
CA ASN A 483 -6.18 -37.47 17.77
C ASN A 483 -5.16 -37.27 16.62
N VAL A 484 -3.87 -37.19 16.94
CA VAL A 484 -2.82 -36.98 15.93
C VAL A 484 -2.78 -38.13 14.92
N LEU A 485 -2.92 -39.38 15.37
CA LEU A 485 -2.91 -40.54 14.49
C LEU A 485 -4.11 -40.55 13.55
N ALA A 486 -5.32 -40.36 14.07
CA ALA A 486 -6.53 -40.31 13.25
C ALA A 486 -6.52 -39.09 12.30
N PHE A 487 -6.08 -37.92 12.78
CA PHE A 487 -5.91 -36.74 11.94
C PHE A 487 -4.96 -37.02 10.78
N SER A 488 -3.78 -37.56 11.09
CA SER A 488 -2.74 -37.85 10.09
C SER A 488 -3.20 -38.88 9.07
N LEU A 489 -3.77 -39.99 9.53
CA LEU A 489 -4.19 -41.11 8.68
C LEU A 489 -5.28 -40.65 7.70
N PHE A 490 -6.34 -40.01 8.20
CA PHE A 490 -7.42 -39.54 7.34
C PHE A 490 -6.97 -38.39 6.42
N SER A 491 -6.05 -37.52 6.85
CA SER A 491 -5.53 -36.47 5.95
C SER A 491 -4.64 -37.00 4.84
N ILE A 492 -3.85 -38.05 5.08
CA ILE A 492 -3.01 -38.67 4.03
C ILE A 492 -3.86 -39.46 3.03
N PHE A 493 -4.89 -40.17 3.49
CA PHE A 493 -5.68 -41.07 2.65
C PHE A 493 -6.91 -40.43 1.99
N SER A 494 -7.21 -39.15 2.24
CA SER A 494 -8.36 -38.48 1.61
C SER A 494 -7.96 -37.29 0.75
N GLU A 495 -8.70 -37.10 -0.34
CA GLU A 495 -8.45 -36.02 -1.30
C GLU A 495 -8.82 -34.65 -0.71
N THR A 496 -7.95 -33.67 -0.95
CA THR A 496 -8.14 -32.27 -0.54
C THR A 496 -8.82 -31.52 -1.68
N SER A 497 -9.87 -30.75 -1.37
CA SER A 497 -10.57 -29.95 -2.37
C SER A 497 -9.71 -28.76 -2.84
N PRO A 498 -9.88 -28.25 -4.08
CA PRO A 498 -9.09 -27.12 -4.58
C PRO A 498 -9.29 -25.83 -3.75
N GLU A 499 -10.48 -25.60 -3.22
CA GLU A 499 -10.79 -24.47 -2.34
C GLU A 499 -10.06 -24.57 -0.99
N GLU A 500 -10.01 -25.78 -0.43
CA GLU A 500 -9.30 -26.08 0.81
C GLU A 500 -7.78 -25.97 0.63
N GLN A 501 -7.26 -26.41 -0.51
CA GLN A 501 -5.85 -26.25 -0.84
C GLN A 501 -5.47 -24.77 -0.99
N SER A 502 -6.32 -23.96 -1.62
CA SER A 502 -6.12 -22.51 -1.69
C SER A 502 -6.15 -21.85 -0.30
N ALA A 503 -7.02 -22.30 0.60
CA ALA A 503 -7.05 -21.82 1.99
C ALA A 503 -5.83 -22.26 2.81
N ALA A 504 -5.34 -23.48 2.56
CA ALA A 504 -4.11 -23.99 3.16
C ALA A 504 -2.90 -23.14 2.78
N GLU A 505 -2.78 -22.82 1.49
CA GLU A 505 -1.71 -21.96 0.97
C GLU A 505 -1.80 -20.53 1.52
N ALA A 506 -3.01 -20.00 1.73
CA ALA A 506 -3.22 -18.69 2.33
C ALA A 506 -2.79 -18.60 3.82
N CYS A 507 -2.81 -19.73 4.52
CA CYS A 507 -2.39 -19.83 5.92
C CYS A 507 -0.91 -20.21 6.10
N ALA A 508 -0.27 -20.75 5.05
CA ALA A 508 1.12 -21.20 5.12
C ALA A 508 2.08 -20.01 5.33
N VAL A 509 3.06 -20.19 6.22
CA VAL A 509 3.99 -19.13 6.66
C VAL A 509 4.83 -18.54 5.51
N GLU A 510 5.02 -19.30 4.42
CA GLU A 510 5.96 -18.98 3.33
C GLU A 510 5.31 -18.58 2.00
N ASN A 511 3.98 -18.56 1.87
CA ASN A 511 3.38 -18.25 0.58
C ASN A 511 2.96 -16.78 0.47
N VAL A 512 3.73 -16.02 -0.33
CA VAL A 512 3.26 -14.76 -0.91
C VAL A 512 2.08 -15.11 -1.81
N ARG A 513 0.86 -14.89 -1.32
CA ARG A 513 -0.36 -15.12 -2.10
C ARG A 513 -0.25 -14.38 -3.42
N ARG A 514 -0.42 -15.11 -4.52
CA ARG A 514 -0.51 -14.57 -5.88
C ARG A 514 -1.99 -14.24 -6.14
N PRO A 515 -2.42 -12.97 -6.03
CA PRO A 515 -3.78 -12.58 -6.39
C PRO A 515 -4.04 -12.98 -7.85
N GLN A 516 -5.09 -13.78 -8.02
CA GLN A 516 -5.53 -14.25 -9.33
C GLN A 516 -6.39 -13.17 -9.99
N ARG A 517 -6.05 -12.74 -11.21
CA ARG A 517 -6.85 -11.78 -11.99
C ARG A 517 -8.14 -12.44 -12.47
N ARG A 518 -9.20 -12.33 -11.69
CA ARG A 518 -10.56 -12.76 -12.07
C ARG A 518 -11.45 -11.53 -12.30
N GLU A 519 -12.19 -11.50 -13.40
CA GLU A 519 -13.15 -10.43 -13.68
C GLU A 519 -14.41 -10.59 -12.83
N LEU A 520 -14.96 -9.48 -12.33
CA LEU A 520 -16.20 -9.48 -11.56
C LEU A 520 -17.43 -9.37 -12.46
N MET A 521 -18.55 -9.96 -12.02
CA MET A 521 -19.85 -9.76 -12.67
C MET A 521 -20.35 -8.32 -12.49
N ALA A 522 -20.13 -7.73 -11.30
CA ALA A 522 -20.52 -6.36 -11.00
C ALA A 522 -19.46 -5.36 -11.50
N ALA A 523 -19.93 -4.32 -12.20
CA ALA A 523 -19.11 -3.29 -12.85
C ALA A 523 -19.08 -1.95 -12.08
N SER A 524 -19.84 -1.80 -11.00
CA SER A 524 -19.88 -0.57 -10.18
C SER A 524 -20.23 -0.84 -8.70
N PRO A 525 -19.87 0.06 -7.76
CA PRO A 525 -20.26 -0.05 -6.36
C PRO A 525 -21.79 -0.09 -6.14
N GLN A 526 -22.58 0.54 -7.02
CA GLN A 526 -24.03 0.52 -6.98
C GLN A 526 -24.57 -0.88 -7.30
N GLU A 527 -23.98 -1.57 -8.27
CA GLU A 527 -24.32 -2.97 -8.56
C GLU A 527 -23.96 -3.90 -7.41
N PHE A 528 -22.82 -3.66 -6.73
CA PHE A 528 -22.48 -4.38 -5.50
C PHE A 528 -23.57 -4.23 -4.43
N ALA A 529 -24.01 -2.99 -4.16
CA ALA A 529 -25.06 -2.74 -3.18
C ALA A 529 -26.38 -3.42 -3.58
N THR A 530 -26.69 -3.46 -4.88
CA THR A 530 -27.91 -4.09 -5.42
C THR A 530 -27.86 -5.62 -5.27
N GLN A 531 -26.73 -6.24 -5.60
CA GLN A 531 -26.54 -7.70 -5.48
C GLN A 531 -26.53 -8.15 -4.00
N LEU A 532 -25.90 -7.36 -3.12
CA LEU A 532 -25.87 -7.60 -1.67
C LEU A 532 -27.19 -7.29 -0.95
N ALA A 533 -28.09 -6.52 -1.57
CA ALA A 533 -29.39 -6.20 -0.96
C ALA A 533 -30.26 -7.44 -0.76
N LYS A 534 -30.10 -8.48 -1.58
CA LYS A 534 -30.86 -9.73 -1.49
C LYS A 534 -30.57 -10.52 -0.19
N PRO A 535 -29.30 -10.77 0.20
CA PRO A 535 -28.98 -11.43 1.47
C PRO A 535 -29.02 -10.50 2.70
N LEU A 536 -28.62 -9.23 2.58
CA LEU A 536 -28.40 -8.35 3.75
C LEU A 536 -29.52 -7.32 4.01
N GLY A 537 -30.42 -7.13 3.04
CA GLY A 537 -31.36 -6.02 2.99
C GLY A 537 -30.72 -4.74 2.42
N THR A 538 -31.54 -3.90 1.77
CA THR A 538 -31.09 -2.71 1.02
C THR A 538 -30.27 -1.73 1.86
N LYS A 539 -30.75 -1.39 3.06
CA LYS A 539 -30.07 -0.44 3.96
C LYS A 539 -28.71 -0.95 4.45
N THR A 540 -28.62 -2.24 4.77
CA THR A 540 -27.38 -2.86 5.26
C THR A 540 -26.36 -2.99 4.14
N ALA A 541 -26.79 -3.49 2.98
CA ALA A 541 -25.94 -3.63 1.80
C ALA A 541 -25.33 -2.29 1.37
N GLN A 542 -26.15 -1.24 1.32
CA GLN A 542 -25.67 0.10 0.99
C GLN A 542 -24.63 0.56 2.01
N ARG A 543 -24.95 0.51 3.31
CA ARG A 543 -24.05 0.93 4.40
C ARG A 543 -22.69 0.22 4.36
N GLU A 544 -22.65 -1.08 4.11
CA GLU A 544 -21.41 -1.85 4.01
C GLU A 544 -20.55 -1.43 2.80
N VAL A 545 -21.18 -1.20 1.64
CA VAL A 545 -20.47 -0.69 0.45
C VAL A 545 -19.93 0.72 0.69
N GLU A 546 -20.73 1.63 1.26
CA GLU A 546 -20.24 2.99 1.56
C GLU A 546 -19.08 2.97 2.57
N GLN A 547 -19.14 2.07 3.55
CA GLN A 547 -18.07 1.89 4.52
C GLN A 547 -16.81 1.32 3.88
N ALA A 548 -16.94 0.33 3.00
CA ALA A 548 -15.80 -0.22 2.26
C ALA A 548 -15.15 0.80 1.31
N LEU A 549 -15.95 1.65 0.65
CA LEU A 549 -15.46 2.76 -0.16
C LEU A 549 -14.68 3.79 0.68
N ARG A 550 -15.22 4.19 1.83
CA ARG A 550 -14.54 5.09 2.79
C ARG A 550 -13.22 4.50 3.28
N ASP A 551 -13.22 3.21 3.62
CA ASP A 551 -12.05 2.48 4.09
C ASP A 551 -10.93 2.42 3.03
N LEU A 552 -11.30 2.31 1.76
CA LEU A 552 -10.37 2.23 0.63
C LEU A 552 -10.06 3.60 0.01
N GLN A 553 -10.70 4.67 0.47
CA GLN A 553 -10.65 6.02 -0.11
C GLN A 553 -11.01 6.04 -1.60
N LEU A 554 -11.99 5.21 -2.01
CA LEU A 554 -12.47 5.13 -3.38
C LEU A 554 -13.73 6.00 -3.59
N PRO A 555 -13.91 6.64 -4.76
CA PRO A 555 -15.13 7.36 -5.09
C PRO A 555 -16.31 6.40 -5.32
N PHE A 556 -17.54 6.91 -5.21
CA PHE A 556 -18.75 6.13 -5.47
C PHE A 556 -18.95 5.75 -6.94
N ASP A 557 -18.26 6.41 -7.87
CA ASP A 557 -18.37 6.21 -9.32
C ASP A 557 -17.20 5.39 -9.88
N GLU A 558 -16.63 4.51 -9.06
CA GLU A 558 -15.45 3.72 -9.40
C GLU A 558 -15.79 2.56 -10.35
N HIS A 559 -15.10 2.49 -11.49
CA HIS A 559 -15.35 1.46 -12.51
C HIS A 559 -14.11 0.62 -12.84
N ARG A 560 -12.94 0.93 -12.22
CA ARG A 560 -11.70 0.21 -12.51
C ARG A 560 -11.78 -1.22 -11.97
N PRO A 561 -11.54 -2.26 -12.80
CA PRO A 561 -11.60 -3.66 -12.38
C PRO A 561 -10.74 -3.96 -11.15
N TYR A 562 -9.54 -3.39 -11.08
CA TYR A 562 -8.67 -3.50 -9.90
C TYR A 562 -9.30 -2.94 -8.62
N ALA A 563 -9.87 -1.73 -8.69
CA ALA A 563 -10.49 -1.09 -7.54
C ALA A 563 -11.74 -1.85 -7.05
N LEU A 564 -12.53 -2.41 -7.98
CA LEU A 564 -13.68 -3.24 -7.67
C LEU A 564 -13.29 -4.59 -7.02
N ARG A 565 -12.17 -5.21 -7.45
CA ARG A 565 -11.61 -6.39 -6.78
C ARG A 565 -11.25 -6.08 -5.31
N ARG A 566 -10.56 -4.96 -5.08
CA ARG A 566 -10.25 -4.50 -3.71
C ARG A 566 -11.51 -4.18 -2.89
N LEU A 567 -12.52 -3.60 -3.52
CA LEU A 567 -13.81 -3.33 -2.88
C LEU A 567 -14.50 -4.63 -2.45
N ARG A 568 -14.54 -5.65 -3.31
CA ARG A 568 -15.05 -6.99 -2.97
C ARG A 568 -14.32 -7.59 -1.78
N ASP A 569 -12.98 -7.62 -1.83
CA ASP A 569 -12.18 -8.19 -0.76
C ASP A 569 -12.38 -7.44 0.57
N ARG A 570 -12.56 -6.11 0.51
CA ARG A 570 -12.87 -5.31 1.70
C ARG A 570 -14.27 -5.59 2.23
N ILE A 571 -15.26 -5.77 1.37
CA ILE A 571 -16.62 -6.16 1.75
C ILE A 571 -16.62 -7.56 2.38
N GLU A 572 -15.91 -8.53 1.80
CA GLU A 572 -15.75 -9.87 2.36
C GLU A 572 -15.14 -9.80 3.78
N ALA A 573 -14.08 -9.00 3.95
CA ALA A 573 -13.46 -8.78 5.25
C ALA A 573 -14.40 -8.08 6.25
N ASN A 574 -15.20 -7.11 5.80
CA ASN A 574 -16.17 -6.40 6.64
C ASN A 574 -17.31 -7.33 7.10
N LEU A 575 -17.88 -8.09 6.16
CA LEU A 575 -18.93 -9.09 6.45
C LEU A 575 -18.40 -10.22 7.34
N SER A 576 -17.14 -10.64 7.14
CA SER A 576 -16.50 -11.67 7.98
C SER A 576 -16.46 -11.26 9.45
N GLY A 577 -16.19 -9.97 9.71
CA GLY A 577 -16.23 -9.41 11.07
C GLY A 577 -17.63 -9.27 11.67
N LEU A 578 -18.69 -9.29 10.86
CA LEU A 578 -20.08 -9.14 11.34
C LEU A 578 -20.80 -10.48 11.50
N MET A 579 -20.54 -11.43 10.60
CA MET A 579 -21.31 -12.67 10.45
C MET A 579 -20.45 -13.94 10.52
N GLY A 580 -19.14 -13.79 10.70
CA GLY A 580 -18.17 -14.88 10.60
C GLY A 580 -17.69 -15.11 9.16
N PRO A 581 -16.50 -15.71 8.98
CA PRO A 581 -15.85 -15.82 7.67
C PRO A 581 -16.61 -16.73 6.70
N SER A 582 -17.21 -17.81 7.22
CA SER A 582 -17.97 -18.77 6.41
C SER A 582 -19.20 -18.14 5.77
N VAL A 583 -20.02 -17.44 6.57
CA VAL A 583 -21.24 -16.77 6.08
C VAL A 583 -20.88 -15.62 5.14
N ALA A 584 -19.85 -14.85 5.47
CA ALA A 584 -19.38 -13.77 4.62
C ALA A 584 -18.87 -14.26 3.26
N GLN A 585 -18.11 -15.36 3.27
CA GLN A 585 -17.66 -16.02 2.06
C GLN A 585 -18.84 -16.50 1.22
N ASP A 586 -19.79 -17.23 1.81
CA ASP A 586 -20.98 -17.71 1.11
C ASP A 586 -21.77 -16.56 0.47
N ILE A 587 -21.87 -15.41 1.16
CA ILE A 587 -22.53 -14.22 0.61
C ILE A 587 -21.72 -13.65 -0.56
N VAL A 588 -20.42 -13.44 -0.40
CA VAL A 588 -19.60 -12.80 -1.43
C VAL A 588 -19.42 -13.70 -2.66
N GLU A 589 -19.27 -15.01 -2.49
CA GLU A 589 -19.14 -15.94 -3.60
C GLU A 589 -20.43 -16.08 -4.41
N ASN A 590 -21.58 -16.16 -3.73
CA ASN A 590 -22.87 -16.34 -4.41
C ASN A 590 -23.43 -15.04 -5.00
N PHE A 591 -23.20 -13.89 -4.35
CA PHE A 591 -23.81 -12.61 -4.76
C PHE A 591 -22.83 -11.67 -5.45
N LEU A 592 -21.52 -11.75 -5.20
CA LEU A 592 -20.46 -10.95 -5.86
C LEU A 592 -19.50 -11.88 -6.62
N ALA A 593 -20.07 -12.73 -7.47
CA ALA A 593 -19.36 -13.75 -8.21
C ALA A 593 -18.40 -13.16 -9.27
N TYR A 594 -17.34 -13.91 -9.54
CA TYR A 594 -16.49 -13.68 -10.70
C TYR A 594 -17.22 -14.15 -11.98
N LYS A 595 -16.92 -13.54 -13.13
CA LYS A 595 -17.35 -14.03 -14.44
C LYS A 595 -16.75 -15.42 -14.68
N ASN A 596 -17.58 -16.40 -14.99
CA ASN A 596 -17.13 -17.72 -15.44
C ASN A 596 -16.53 -17.58 -16.84
N GLY A 597 -15.21 -17.42 -16.92
CA GLY A 597 -14.47 -17.61 -18.17
C GLY A 597 -14.25 -19.09 -18.41
N ALA A 598 -14.73 -19.61 -19.55
CA ALA A 598 -14.40 -20.95 -20.02
C ALA A 598 -12.87 -21.13 -20.07
N ASP A 599 -12.33 -22.09 -19.29
CA ASP A 599 -10.96 -22.66 -19.35
C ASP A 599 -9.79 -21.73 -19.73
N GLY A 600 -9.86 -20.45 -19.37
CA GLY A 600 -8.87 -19.44 -19.74
C GLY A 600 -7.96 -19.10 -18.57
N TYR A 601 -6.80 -19.77 -18.51
CA TYR A 601 -5.59 -19.48 -17.75
C TYR A 601 -5.55 -18.18 -16.91
N ILE A 602 -5.32 -18.37 -15.60
CA ILE A 602 -5.26 -17.37 -14.55
C ILE A 602 -3.97 -16.53 -14.67
N THR A 603 -4.10 -15.20 -14.78
CA THR A 603 -2.95 -14.26 -14.82
C THR A 603 -2.72 -13.58 -13.46
N GLU A 604 -1.47 -13.30 -13.09
CA GLU A 604 -1.08 -12.79 -11.76
C GLU A 604 -1.21 -11.25 -11.66
N ASP A 605 -1.73 -10.71 -10.54
CA ASP A 605 -1.81 -9.26 -10.31
C ASP A 605 -0.54 -8.67 -9.66
N ILE A 606 0.43 -8.33 -10.54
CA ILE A 606 1.77 -7.82 -10.17
C ILE A 606 1.71 -6.56 -9.29
N HIS A 607 0.78 -5.63 -9.53
CA HIS A 607 0.67 -4.37 -8.76
C HIS A 607 0.29 -4.58 -7.30
N PHE A 608 -0.57 -5.56 -7.03
CA PHE A 608 -0.94 -5.90 -5.66
C PHE A 608 0.21 -6.55 -4.89
N ILE A 609 0.98 -7.42 -5.56
CA ILE A 609 2.18 -8.03 -4.97
C ILE A 609 3.23 -6.94 -4.67
N GLU A 610 3.40 -5.98 -5.58
CA GLU A 610 4.33 -4.86 -5.42
C GLU A 610 4.00 -3.96 -4.24
N SER A 611 2.77 -3.46 -4.17
CA SER A 611 2.33 -2.59 -3.08
C SER A 611 2.42 -3.26 -1.70
N ARG A 612 2.19 -4.59 -1.62
CA ARG A 612 2.38 -5.37 -0.39
C ARG A 612 3.86 -5.53 -0.03
N LEU A 613 4.74 -5.72 -1.00
CA LEU A 613 6.18 -5.85 -0.76
C LEU A 613 6.82 -4.53 -0.33
N GLU A 614 6.39 -3.40 -0.92
CA GLU A 614 6.74 -2.05 -0.45
C GLU A 614 6.31 -1.83 1.01
N GLU A 615 5.19 -2.40 1.45
CA GLU A 615 4.72 -2.35 2.84
C GLU A 615 5.61 -3.16 3.83
N TYR A 616 6.34 -4.18 3.33
CA TYR A 616 7.27 -5.01 4.13
C TYR A 616 8.70 -4.45 4.25
N HIS A 617 8.87 -3.15 3.96
CA HIS A 617 10.14 -2.41 3.95
C HIS A 617 11.07 -2.66 5.16
N SER A 618 10.51 -2.93 6.35
CA SER A 618 11.28 -2.95 7.60
C SER A 618 11.68 -4.33 8.13
N ARG A 619 11.47 -5.42 7.37
CA ARG A 619 11.70 -6.80 7.87
C ARG A 619 12.50 -7.72 6.95
N LEU A 620 12.85 -7.27 5.75
CA LEU A 620 13.68 -8.07 4.84
C LEU A 620 15.15 -7.89 5.21
N THR A 621 15.85 -9.00 5.50
CA THR A 621 17.28 -9.02 5.82
C THR A 621 18.03 -9.95 4.87
N GLY A 622 19.26 -9.61 4.50
CA GLY A 622 20.10 -10.41 3.60
C GLY A 622 19.67 -10.31 2.14
N LEU A 623 19.71 -11.43 1.41
CA LEU A 623 19.48 -11.51 -0.04
C LEU A 623 18.12 -10.95 -0.49
N ALA A 624 17.09 -11.05 0.35
CA ALA A 624 15.76 -10.53 0.04
C ALA A 624 15.72 -9.00 -0.03
N ALA A 625 16.57 -8.31 0.74
CA ALA A 625 16.68 -6.85 0.68
C ALA A 625 17.44 -6.39 -0.58
N GLU A 626 18.46 -7.15 -1.00
CA GLU A 626 19.18 -6.87 -2.25
C GLU A 626 18.30 -7.11 -3.49
N LEU A 627 17.50 -8.19 -3.48
CA LEU A 627 16.57 -8.47 -4.57
C LEU A 627 15.49 -7.37 -4.70
N ASP A 628 15.00 -6.85 -3.57
CA ASP A 628 14.08 -5.71 -3.54
C ASP A 628 14.74 -4.42 -4.04
N ALA A 629 15.99 -4.15 -3.65
CA ALA A 629 16.74 -2.99 -4.13
C ALA A 629 16.96 -3.05 -5.65
N LEU A 630 17.34 -4.21 -6.19
CA LEU A 630 17.53 -4.42 -7.62
C LEU A 630 16.21 -4.28 -8.39
N ARG A 631 15.11 -4.81 -7.84
CA ARG A 631 13.78 -4.64 -8.42
C ARG A 631 13.36 -3.16 -8.48
N ARG A 632 13.56 -2.41 -7.39
CA ARG A 632 13.26 -0.97 -7.35
C ARG A 632 14.10 -0.19 -8.34
N TYR A 633 15.38 -0.52 -8.45
CA TYR A 633 16.25 0.06 -9.47
C TYR A 633 15.69 -0.17 -10.87
N HIS A 634 15.29 -1.40 -11.24
CA HIS A 634 14.67 -1.68 -12.54
C HIS A 634 13.37 -0.89 -12.77
N ARG A 635 12.49 -0.79 -11.77
CA ARG A 635 11.23 -0.03 -11.87
C ARG A 635 11.51 1.46 -12.09
N GLN A 636 12.43 2.02 -11.31
CA GLN A 636 12.80 3.42 -11.43
C GLN A 636 13.42 3.71 -12.79
N THR A 637 14.27 2.81 -13.30
CA THR A 637 14.79 2.88 -14.67
C THR A 637 13.64 2.97 -15.68
N LEU A 638 12.66 2.05 -15.64
CA LEU A 638 11.52 2.07 -16.57
C LEU A 638 10.65 3.32 -16.43
N GLN A 639 10.53 3.85 -15.20
CA GLN A 639 9.72 5.03 -14.90
C GLN A 639 10.39 6.33 -15.35
N GLU A 640 11.72 6.39 -15.32
CA GLU A 640 12.56 7.53 -15.74
C GLU A 640 13.07 7.42 -17.19
N LEU A 641 12.69 6.38 -17.93
CA LEU A 641 13.03 6.27 -19.36
C LEU A 641 12.52 7.51 -20.11
N PRO A 642 13.34 8.12 -20.99
CA PRO A 642 12.96 9.31 -21.76
C PRO A 642 11.99 9.00 -22.92
N MET A 643 11.60 7.74 -23.08
CA MET A 643 10.60 7.29 -24.06
C MET A 643 9.32 6.93 -23.33
N GLY A 644 8.16 7.21 -23.94
CA GLY A 644 6.88 6.77 -23.40
C GLY A 644 6.82 5.25 -23.37
N VAL A 645 6.58 4.65 -22.20
CA VAL A 645 6.46 3.20 -22.03
C VAL A 645 5.09 2.90 -21.44
N CYS A 646 4.33 2.06 -22.14
CA CYS A 646 3.06 1.51 -21.67
C CYS A 646 3.13 -0.02 -21.69
N SER A 647 2.76 -0.66 -20.58
CA SER A 647 2.64 -2.13 -20.53
C SER A 647 1.18 -2.51 -20.39
N LEU A 648 0.74 -3.46 -21.20
CA LEU A 648 -0.63 -3.96 -21.26
C LEU A 648 -0.67 -5.44 -20.91
N ALA A 649 -1.70 -5.83 -20.18
CA ALA A 649 -2.09 -7.22 -20.01
C ALA A 649 -2.77 -7.77 -21.28
N LYS A 650 -2.98 -9.08 -21.34
CA LYS A 650 -3.63 -9.76 -22.48
C LYS A 650 -5.06 -9.25 -22.76
N ASP A 651 -5.76 -8.79 -21.73
CA ASP A 651 -7.10 -8.18 -21.79
C ASP A 651 -7.06 -6.66 -22.05
N GLN A 652 -5.88 -6.11 -22.37
CA GLN A 652 -5.62 -4.68 -22.59
C GLN A 652 -5.86 -3.81 -21.34
N GLU A 653 -5.81 -4.39 -20.13
CA GLU A 653 -5.67 -3.63 -18.88
C GLU A 653 -4.27 -2.99 -18.82
N ILE A 654 -4.20 -1.72 -18.44
CA ILE A 654 -2.97 -0.94 -18.42
C ILE A 654 -2.22 -1.22 -17.13
N LEU A 655 -1.05 -1.83 -17.25
CA LEU A 655 -0.19 -2.18 -16.13
C LEU A 655 0.81 -1.07 -15.85
N MET A 656 1.39 -0.44 -16.87
CA MET A 656 2.38 0.60 -16.65
C MET A 656 2.10 1.79 -17.54
N TRP A 657 2.31 2.97 -16.97
CA TRP A 657 2.23 4.26 -17.64
C TRP A 657 3.38 5.10 -17.06
N ASN A 658 4.50 5.18 -17.79
CA ASN A 658 5.70 5.83 -17.26
C ASN A 658 5.63 7.36 -17.34
N ARG A 659 6.59 8.04 -16.72
CA ARG A 659 6.59 9.50 -16.61
C ARG A 659 6.65 10.20 -17.98
N ALA A 660 7.47 9.70 -18.90
CA ALA A 660 7.54 10.25 -20.24
C ALA A 660 6.18 10.16 -20.97
N LEU A 661 5.41 9.10 -20.73
CA LEU A 661 4.08 8.94 -21.32
C LEU A 661 3.03 9.82 -20.60
N GLU A 662 3.15 10.08 -19.29
CA GLU A 662 2.36 11.10 -18.59
C GLU A 662 2.59 12.51 -19.19
N GLU A 663 3.85 12.87 -19.40
CA GLU A 663 4.23 14.18 -19.97
C GLU A 663 3.81 14.28 -21.45
N LEU A 664 3.93 13.18 -22.21
CA LEU A 664 3.55 13.15 -23.62
C LEU A 664 2.03 13.25 -23.80
N THR A 665 1.26 12.52 -22.99
CA THR A 665 -0.21 12.40 -23.14
C THR A 665 -0.99 13.42 -22.31
N GLU A 666 -0.35 14.08 -21.34
CA GLU A 666 -0.96 14.91 -20.29
C GLU A 666 -1.95 14.15 -19.39
N ILE A 667 -1.89 12.81 -19.38
CA ILE A 667 -2.76 11.95 -18.57
C ILE A 667 -1.94 11.34 -17.41
N PRO A 668 -2.29 11.62 -16.14
CA PRO A 668 -1.59 11.05 -14.99
C PRO A 668 -1.77 9.53 -14.91
N ALA A 669 -0.71 8.79 -14.61
CA ALA A 669 -0.70 7.35 -14.48
C ALA A 669 -1.70 6.85 -13.43
N LEU A 670 -1.89 7.59 -12.33
CA LEU A 670 -2.84 7.24 -11.26
C LEU A 670 -4.29 7.10 -11.76
N GLN A 671 -4.64 7.78 -12.85
CA GLN A 671 -5.99 7.73 -13.43
C GLN A 671 -6.18 6.54 -14.38
N VAL A 672 -5.09 6.07 -14.98
CA VAL A 672 -5.11 5.15 -16.14
C VAL A 672 -4.61 3.75 -15.79
N VAL A 673 -3.66 3.63 -14.87
CA VAL A 673 -3.16 2.32 -14.43
C VAL A 673 -4.30 1.53 -13.76
N GLY A 674 -4.52 0.30 -14.23
CA GLY A 674 -5.62 -0.57 -13.84
C GLY A 674 -6.95 -0.29 -14.56
N SER A 675 -6.98 0.63 -15.54
CA SER A 675 -8.10 0.79 -16.47
C SER A 675 -7.83 0.02 -17.77
N ARG A 676 -8.86 -0.16 -18.60
CA ARG A 676 -8.69 -0.74 -19.94
C ARG A 676 -8.27 0.34 -20.93
N LEU A 677 -7.42 -0.01 -21.90
CA LEU A 677 -6.98 0.89 -22.97
C LEU A 677 -8.16 1.60 -23.68
N SER A 678 -9.31 0.93 -23.82
CA SER A 678 -10.52 1.49 -24.41
C SER A 678 -11.16 2.63 -23.62
N THR A 679 -10.77 2.86 -22.36
CA THR A 679 -11.30 3.91 -21.50
C THR A 679 -10.46 5.19 -21.51
N ILE A 680 -9.31 5.19 -22.18
CA ILE A 680 -8.47 6.39 -22.34
C ILE A 680 -9.17 7.41 -23.27
N ALA A 681 -8.87 8.69 -23.06
CA ALA A 681 -9.33 9.78 -23.91
C ALA A 681 -8.73 9.72 -25.35
N GLU A 682 -9.49 10.22 -26.32
CA GLU A 682 -8.97 10.50 -27.67
C GLU A 682 -7.98 11.68 -27.62
N PRO A 683 -6.97 11.74 -28.51
CA PRO A 683 -6.72 10.88 -29.68
C PRO A 683 -5.82 9.67 -29.41
N TRP A 684 -5.39 9.46 -28.16
CA TRP A 684 -4.45 8.40 -27.79
C TRP A 684 -5.07 7.00 -27.83
N ARG A 685 -6.37 6.92 -27.50
CA ARG A 685 -7.13 5.67 -27.57
C ARG A 685 -7.07 5.06 -28.97
N SER A 686 -7.49 5.80 -30.00
CA SER A 686 -7.51 5.31 -31.38
C SER A 686 -6.13 4.93 -31.89
N LEU A 687 -5.12 5.80 -31.68
CA LEU A 687 -3.74 5.53 -32.11
C LEU A 687 -3.18 4.23 -31.51
N LEU A 688 -3.32 4.03 -30.19
CA LEU A 688 -2.78 2.84 -29.53
C LEU A 688 -3.61 1.59 -29.85
N SER A 689 -4.95 1.68 -29.91
CA SER A 689 -5.78 0.53 -30.26
C SER A 689 -5.54 0.04 -31.68
N ASP A 690 -5.38 0.97 -32.63
CA ASP A 690 -5.15 0.64 -34.03
C ASP A 690 -3.77 0.02 -34.22
N PHE A 691 -2.74 0.54 -33.54
CA PHE A 691 -1.39 -0.01 -33.59
C PHE A 691 -1.30 -1.43 -33.00
N ILE A 692 -2.02 -1.70 -31.92
CA ILE A 692 -2.10 -3.04 -31.34
C ILE A 692 -2.70 -4.04 -32.34
N GLY A 693 -3.77 -3.63 -33.05
CA GLY A 693 -4.48 -4.47 -34.00
C GLY A 693 -3.73 -4.76 -35.32
N GLN A 694 -2.77 -3.91 -35.70
CA GLN A 694 -1.96 -4.11 -36.92
C GLN A 694 -0.95 -5.25 -36.78
N ALA A 695 -0.42 -5.78 -37.90
CA ALA A 695 0.62 -6.82 -37.84
C ALA A 695 2.02 -6.26 -37.58
N ASP A 696 2.24 -4.99 -37.94
CA ASP A 696 3.56 -4.35 -37.87
C ASP A 696 4.01 -4.12 -36.42
N GLU A 697 5.24 -4.53 -36.10
CA GLU A 697 5.85 -4.32 -34.78
C GLU A 697 6.35 -2.89 -34.56
N HIS A 698 6.49 -2.13 -35.64
CA HIS A 698 6.97 -0.75 -35.61
C HIS A 698 6.21 0.12 -36.62
N LEU A 699 5.74 1.29 -36.16
CA LEU A 699 5.23 2.35 -37.02
C LEU A 699 6.11 3.59 -36.90
N HIS A 700 6.56 4.07 -38.05
CA HIS A 700 7.49 5.20 -38.13
C HIS A 700 6.77 6.49 -38.57
N LYS A 701 7.19 7.65 -38.02
CA LYS A 701 6.73 9.00 -38.40
C LYS A 701 5.19 9.15 -38.42
N GLN A 702 4.51 8.61 -37.42
CA GLN A 702 3.08 8.78 -37.25
C GLN A 702 2.76 10.21 -36.84
N ARG A 703 1.88 10.88 -37.58
CA ARG A 703 1.51 12.27 -37.32
C ARG A 703 0.26 12.33 -36.45
N LEU A 704 0.40 12.83 -35.24
CA LEU A 704 -0.71 13.03 -34.32
C LEU A 704 -0.94 14.53 -34.12
N ALA A 705 -2.17 15.00 -34.37
CA ALA A 705 -2.58 16.35 -34.02
C ALA A 705 -3.17 16.34 -32.60
N HIS A 706 -2.51 17.02 -31.67
CA HIS A 706 -2.95 17.12 -30.28
C HIS A 706 -2.78 18.56 -29.80
N ASN A 707 -3.84 19.15 -29.22
CA ASN A 707 -3.85 20.53 -28.70
C ASN A 707 -3.30 21.60 -29.67
N GLY A 708 -3.56 21.47 -30.98
CA GLY A 708 -3.10 22.42 -32.00
C GLY A 708 -1.65 22.22 -32.48
N HIS A 709 -0.89 21.32 -31.86
CA HIS A 709 0.47 20.96 -32.26
C HIS A 709 0.48 19.66 -33.08
N ARG A 710 1.31 19.60 -34.12
CA ARG A 710 1.56 18.38 -34.89
C ARG A 710 2.78 17.68 -34.32
N ARG A 711 2.57 16.52 -33.71
CA ARG A 711 3.64 15.66 -33.19
C ARG A 711 3.96 14.54 -34.18
N CYS A 712 5.24 14.20 -34.27
CA CYS A 712 5.75 13.10 -35.07
C CYS A 712 6.20 11.98 -34.13
N LEU A 713 5.50 10.85 -34.14
CA LEU A 713 5.70 9.76 -33.18
C LEU A 713 6.21 8.50 -33.86
N ASN A 714 7.11 7.80 -33.19
CA ASN A 714 7.48 6.43 -33.48
C ASN A 714 6.82 5.50 -32.45
N LEU A 715 6.20 4.43 -32.93
CA LEU A 715 5.53 3.44 -32.08
C LEU A 715 6.23 2.10 -32.26
N HIS A 716 6.54 1.43 -31.16
CA HIS A 716 7.05 0.06 -31.17
C HIS A 716 6.19 -0.81 -30.26
N LYS A 717 5.97 -2.06 -30.65
CA LYS A 717 5.33 -3.05 -29.78
C LYS A 717 6.17 -4.31 -29.67
N ALA A 718 6.27 -4.83 -28.47
CA ALA A 718 6.98 -6.06 -28.18
C ALA A 718 6.12 -6.94 -27.26
N ALA A 719 5.98 -8.22 -27.60
CA ALA A 719 5.34 -9.20 -26.73
C ALA A 719 6.35 -9.72 -25.70
N ILE A 720 6.03 -9.64 -24.42
CA ILE A 720 6.80 -10.28 -23.35
C ILE A 720 6.29 -11.72 -23.22
N ALA A 721 7.15 -12.70 -23.49
CA ALA A 721 6.87 -14.09 -23.19
C ALA A 721 7.50 -14.48 -21.84
N GLU A 722 6.67 -14.78 -20.84
CA GLU A 722 7.17 -15.30 -19.55
C GLU A 722 7.54 -16.80 -19.65
N PRO A 723 8.80 -17.20 -19.36
CA PRO A 723 9.22 -18.60 -19.45
C PRO A 723 8.66 -19.51 -18.34
N LEU A 724 8.30 -18.94 -17.18
CA LEU A 724 7.91 -19.67 -15.96
C LEU A 724 6.39 -19.74 -15.72
N ALA A 725 5.60 -19.03 -16.53
CA ALA A 725 4.14 -19.02 -16.48
C ALA A 725 3.57 -18.97 -17.92
N PRO A 726 3.40 -20.13 -18.59
CA PRO A 726 2.90 -20.18 -19.96
C PRO A 726 1.48 -19.61 -20.03
N GLY A 727 1.34 -18.37 -20.52
CA GLY A 727 0.06 -17.67 -20.66
C GLY A 727 0.07 -16.18 -20.25
N ASN A 728 1.09 -15.72 -19.54
CA ASN A 728 1.24 -14.31 -19.13
C ASN A 728 1.98 -13.49 -20.19
N SER A 729 1.41 -13.46 -21.40
CA SER A 729 1.94 -12.67 -22.51
C SER A 729 1.45 -11.23 -22.38
N GLY A 730 2.31 -10.34 -21.88
CA GLY A 730 2.05 -8.90 -21.86
C GLY A 730 2.51 -8.24 -23.15
N LEU A 731 1.90 -7.11 -23.53
CA LEU A 731 2.36 -6.28 -24.64
C LEU A 731 3.01 -5.02 -24.07
N VAL A 732 4.23 -4.71 -24.50
CA VAL A 732 4.88 -3.42 -24.20
C VAL A 732 4.81 -2.55 -25.43
N LEU A 733 4.33 -1.33 -25.24
CA LEU A 733 4.28 -0.27 -26.23
C LEU A 733 5.32 0.79 -25.87
N LEU A 734 6.16 1.15 -26.82
CA LEU A 734 7.09 2.28 -26.71
C LEU A 734 6.64 3.38 -27.66
N VAL A 735 6.62 4.61 -27.17
CA VAL A 735 6.25 5.81 -27.90
C VAL A 735 7.41 6.80 -27.81
N GLU A 736 8.02 7.11 -28.94
CA GLU A 736 9.13 8.05 -29.06
C GLU A 736 8.68 9.29 -29.84
N ASP A 737 8.97 10.48 -29.32
CA ASP A 737 8.66 11.75 -29.97
C ASP A 737 9.87 12.25 -30.80
N LEU A 738 9.69 12.33 -32.12
CA LEU A 738 10.69 12.77 -33.09
C LEU A 738 10.43 14.18 -33.64
N THR A 739 9.62 14.98 -32.95
CA THR A 739 9.20 16.28 -33.48
C THR A 739 10.39 17.25 -33.65
N GLU A 740 11.31 17.30 -32.68
CA GLU A 740 12.47 18.22 -32.71
C GLU A 740 13.54 17.80 -33.73
N THR A 741 13.86 16.52 -33.79
CA THR A 741 14.86 15.97 -34.72
C THR A 741 14.46 16.21 -36.17
N GLN A 742 13.18 16.03 -36.50
CA GLN A 742 12.67 16.29 -37.85
C GLN A 742 12.82 17.75 -38.26
N GLN A 743 12.60 18.71 -37.34
CA GLN A 743 12.74 20.14 -37.64
C GLN A 743 14.20 20.54 -37.88
N LEU A 744 15.14 19.90 -37.19
CA LEU A 744 16.57 20.16 -37.35
C LEU A 744 17.10 19.60 -38.68
N GLU A 745 16.67 18.40 -39.09
CA GLU A 745 17.03 17.82 -40.39
C GLU A 745 16.62 18.74 -41.54
N ASP A 746 15.39 19.27 -41.52
CA ASP A 746 14.87 20.13 -42.60
C ASP A 746 15.69 21.43 -42.73
N ARG A 747 16.15 22.02 -41.61
CA ARG A 747 17.01 23.21 -41.62
C ARG A 747 18.41 22.93 -42.17
N LEU A 748 19.00 21.79 -41.82
CA LEU A 748 20.34 21.41 -42.29
C LEU A 748 20.39 21.24 -43.80
N VAL A 749 19.40 20.56 -44.38
CA VAL A 749 19.32 20.33 -45.84
C VAL A 749 19.24 21.65 -46.62
N HIS A 750 18.54 22.64 -46.08
CA HIS A 750 18.45 23.96 -46.70
C HIS A 750 19.79 24.71 -46.68
N SER A 751 20.47 24.71 -45.54
CA SER A 751 21.78 25.36 -45.37
C SER A 751 22.87 24.76 -46.27
N GLU A 752 22.89 23.42 -46.43
CA GLU A 752 23.91 22.74 -47.26
C GLU A 752 23.80 23.12 -48.75
N ARG A 753 22.57 23.28 -49.25
CA ARG A 753 22.32 23.69 -50.64
C ARG A 753 22.88 25.08 -50.94
N LEU A 754 22.68 26.05 -50.03
CA LEU A 754 23.16 27.42 -50.17
C LEU A 754 24.70 27.50 -50.20
N ALA A 755 25.36 26.77 -49.28
CA ALA A 755 26.82 26.74 -49.20
C ALA A 755 27.51 26.10 -50.43
N SER A 756 26.84 25.16 -51.10
CA SER A 756 27.34 24.53 -52.34
C SER A 756 27.38 25.52 -53.52
N ILE A 757 26.32 26.34 -53.67
CA ILE A 757 26.20 27.33 -54.74
C ILE A 757 27.23 28.46 -54.59
N GLY A 758 27.49 28.93 -53.36
CA GLY A 758 28.50 29.96 -53.08
C GLY A 758 29.92 29.56 -53.49
N ARG A 759 30.33 28.30 -53.22
CA ARG A 759 31.67 27.79 -53.61
C ARG A 759 31.87 27.73 -55.12
N LEU A 760 30.86 27.31 -55.88
CA LEU A 760 30.93 27.26 -57.34
C LEU A 760 31.05 28.66 -57.94
N ALA A 761 30.31 29.64 -57.42
CA ALA A 761 30.33 31.02 -57.89
C ALA A 761 31.70 31.69 -57.71
N ALA A 762 32.39 31.46 -56.58
CA ALA A 762 33.73 32.01 -56.33
C ALA A 762 34.78 31.48 -57.33
N GLY A 763 34.75 30.18 -57.65
CA GLY A 763 35.68 29.56 -58.61
C GLY A 763 35.49 30.08 -60.03
N VAL A 764 34.23 30.14 -60.50
CA VAL A 764 33.88 30.64 -61.84
C VAL A 764 34.26 32.11 -62.01
N ALA A 765 34.11 32.94 -60.98
CA ALA A 765 34.46 34.34 -61.04
C ALA A 765 35.97 34.58 -61.26
N HIS A 766 36.82 33.78 -60.62
CA HIS A 766 38.27 33.91 -60.77
C HIS A 766 38.76 33.43 -62.16
N GLU A 767 38.19 32.34 -62.67
CA GLU A 767 38.57 31.79 -63.98
C GLU A 767 38.11 32.65 -65.17
N ILE A 768 36.97 33.34 -65.06
CA ILE A 768 36.49 34.26 -66.10
C ILE A 768 37.18 35.63 -66.00
N GLY A 769 37.48 36.14 -64.80
CA GLY A 769 38.07 37.47 -64.63
C GLY A 769 39.44 37.64 -65.30
N ASN A 770 40.27 36.60 -65.30
CA ASN A 770 41.62 36.62 -65.86
C ASN A 770 41.67 36.82 -67.40
N PRO A 771 40.99 36.00 -68.24
CA PRO A 771 41.01 36.19 -69.69
C PRO A 771 40.35 37.51 -70.12
N ILE A 772 39.33 37.96 -69.39
CA ILE A 772 38.66 39.25 -69.64
C ILE A 772 39.61 40.42 -69.41
N THR A 773 40.38 40.40 -68.33
CA THR A 773 41.43 41.41 -68.09
C THR A 773 42.45 41.42 -69.22
N GLY A 774 42.82 40.25 -69.75
CA GLY A 774 43.70 40.13 -70.92
C GLY A 774 43.12 40.73 -72.20
N ILE A 775 41.84 40.47 -72.50
CA ILE A 775 41.13 41.01 -73.67
C ILE A 775 41.03 42.54 -73.58
N ALA A 776 40.73 43.10 -72.40
CA ALA A 776 40.69 44.55 -72.19
C ALA A 776 42.04 45.21 -72.49
N CYS A 777 43.13 44.60 -72.00
CA CYS A 777 44.48 45.13 -72.16
C CYS A 777 44.92 45.10 -73.64
N LEU A 778 44.67 43.99 -74.35
CA LEU A 778 44.93 43.89 -75.79
C LEU A 778 44.12 44.91 -76.59
N ALA A 779 42.84 45.12 -76.25
CA ALA A 779 42.00 46.11 -76.91
C ALA A 779 42.43 47.55 -76.62
N GLN A 780 42.91 47.84 -75.40
CA GLN A 780 43.50 49.13 -75.06
C GLN A 780 44.77 49.40 -75.86
N ASN A 781 45.69 48.44 -75.93
CA ASN A 781 46.91 48.57 -76.75
C ASN A 781 46.58 48.77 -78.22
N LEU A 782 45.61 48.01 -78.76
CA LEU A 782 45.18 48.14 -80.15
C LEU A 782 44.63 49.53 -80.46
N ARG A 783 43.97 50.16 -79.49
CA ARG A 783 43.47 51.53 -79.60
C ARG A 783 44.64 52.52 -79.65
N GLU A 784 45.55 52.45 -78.68
CA GLU A 784 46.69 53.38 -78.56
C GLU A 784 47.68 53.28 -79.76
N GLU A 785 47.92 52.10 -80.32
CA GLU A 785 48.84 51.94 -81.46
C GLU A 785 48.26 52.42 -82.81
N ARG A 786 46.93 52.54 -82.93
CA ARG A 786 46.21 52.85 -84.18
C ARG A 786 45.23 54.02 -84.04
N ASP A 787 45.58 55.03 -83.21
CA ASP A 787 44.73 56.20 -82.91
C ASP A 787 44.28 57.02 -84.15
N SER A 788 44.94 56.86 -85.31
CA SER A 788 44.57 57.54 -86.56
C SER A 788 43.55 56.82 -87.44
N ASP A 789 43.17 55.57 -87.10
CA ASP A 789 42.23 54.74 -87.86
C ASP A 789 40.89 54.64 -87.14
N GLY A 790 39.93 55.46 -87.56
CA GLY A 790 38.66 55.66 -86.86
C GLY A 790 37.84 54.39 -86.64
N GLU A 791 37.92 53.42 -87.56
CA GLU A 791 37.17 52.16 -87.47
C GLU A 791 37.78 51.22 -86.40
N ILE A 792 39.10 51.17 -86.29
CA ILE A 792 39.81 50.38 -85.26
C ILE A 792 39.61 50.97 -83.87
N VAL A 793 39.60 52.30 -83.75
CA VAL A 793 39.33 52.99 -82.48
C VAL A 793 37.91 52.72 -81.99
N GLU A 794 36.93 52.68 -82.91
CA GLU A 794 35.53 52.36 -82.57
C GLU A 794 35.38 50.89 -82.14
N ILE A 795 35.95 49.94 -82.90
CA ILE A 795 35.88 48.50 -82.59
C ILE A 795 36.58 48.18 -81.27
N SER A 796 37.79 48.71 -81.04
CA SER A 796 38.52 48.52 -79.77
C SER A 796 37.78 49.16 -78.59
N GLY A 797 37.15 50.31 -78.79
CA GLY A 797 36.24 50.92 -77.82
C GLY A 797 35.08 50.01 -77.42
N GLN A 798 34.40 49.39 -78.40
CA GLN A 798 33.33 48.43 -78.16
C GLN A 798 33.81 47.19 -77.42
N ILE A 799 35.00 46.65 -77.76
CA ILE A 799 35.58 45.50 -77.04
C ILE A 799 35.85 45.87 -75.58
N ILE A 800 36.46 47.02 -75.30
CA ILE A 800 36.70 47.47 -73.93
C ILE A 800 35.39 47.62 -73.15
N GLU A 801 34.33 48.13 -73.79
CA GLU A 801 33.01 48.26 -73.17
C GLU A 801 32.37 46.90 -72.83
N GLN A 802 32.43 45.93 -73.74
CA GLN A 802 31.95 44.58 -73.46
C GLN A 802 32.77 43.90 -72.36
N THR A 803 34.07 44.13 -72.33
CA THR A 803 34.96 43.57 -71.30
C THR A 803 34.61 44.12 -69.92
N LYS A 804 34.38 45.45 -69.82
CA LYS A 804 33.88 46.10 -68.60
C LYS A 804 32.52 45.56 -68.15
N ARG A 805 31.62 45.28 -69.11
CA ARG A 805 30.30 44.71 -68.83
C ARG A 805 30.40 43.33 -68.19
N VAL A 806 31.22 42.45 -68.76
CA VAL A 806 31.39 41.10 -68.18
C VAL A 806 32.14 41.16 -66.85
N SER A 807 33.15 42.03 -66.68
CA SER A 807 33.77 42.25 -65.37
C SER A 807 32.77 42.66 -64.30
N ARG A 808 31.78 43.51 -64.63
CA ARG A 808 30.73 43.92 -63.67
C ARG A 808 29.83 42.75 -63.27
N ILE A 809 29.49 41.87 -64.22
CA ILE A 809 28.68 40.66 -63.95
C ILE A 809 29.46 39.68 -63.06
N VAL A 810 30.73 39.44 -63.39
CA VAL A 810 31.63 38.58 -62.60
C VAL A 810 31.82 39.13 -61.19
N GLN A 811 32.01 40.44 -61.04
CA GLN A 811 32.17 41.09 -59.75
C GLN A 811 30.90 41.01 -58.89
N SER A 812 29.72 41.10 -59.51
CA SER A 812 28.43 40.91 -58.84
C SER A 812 28.25 39.46 -58.35
N LEU A 813 28.71 38.49 -59.15
CA LEU A 813 28.70 37.07 -58.81
C LEU A 813 29.71 36.74 -57.67
N MET A 814 30.87 37.41 -57.67
CA MET A 814 31.88 37.30 -56.63
C MET A 814 31.41 37.89 -55.28
N SER A 815 30.73 39.05 -55.31
CA SER A 815 30.16 39.66 -54.10
C SER A 815 29.08 38.81 -53.45
N PHE A 816 28.34 38.04 -54.25
CA PHE A 816 27.36 37.05 -53.77
C PHE A 816 28.06 35.81 -53.16
N ALA A 817 29.12 35.31 -53.79
CA ALA A 817 29.87 34.16 -53.30
C ALA A 817 30.59 34.40 -51.95
N HIS A 818 30.99 35.65 -51.68
CA HIS A 818 31.71 36.05 -50.46
C HIS A 818 30.78 36.56 -49.34
N ALA A 819 29.46 36.42 -49.48
CA ALA A 819 28.45 36.81 -48.50
C ALA A 819 28.40 35.91 -47.23
N GLY A 820 29.54 35.34 -46.83
CA GLY A 820 29.59 34.43 -45.67
C GLY A 820 30.97 34.19 -45.05
N GLU A 821 32.05 34.77 -45.56
CA GLU A 821 33.43 34.42 -45.13
C GLU A 821 34.13 35.47 -44.22
N ARG A 822 33.45 36.52 -43.78
CA ARG A 822 34.03 37.48 -42.81
C ARG A 822 33.13 37.66 -41.61
N GLN A 823 33.68 37.48 -40.41
CA GLN A 823 33.08 37.98 -39.16
C GLN A 823 33.02 39.50 -39.27
N HIS A 824 31.86 40.05 -39.63
CA HIS A 824 31.67 41.49 -39.72
C HIS A 824 31.48 42.03 -38.31
N GLN A 825 32.29 43.01 -37.94
CA GLN A 825 32.03 43.82 -36.75
C GLN A 825 30.80 44.69 -37.06
N LEU A 826 29.74 44.52 -36.28
CA LEU A 826 28.54 45.34 -36.40
C LEU A 826 28.84 46.71 -35.77
N TYR A 827 28.53 47.78 -36.49
CA TYR A 827 28.67 49.16 -36.04
C TYR A 827 27.28 49.80 -35.85
N PRO A 828 27.15 50.85 -35.03
CA PRO A 828 25.95 51.67 -35.02
C PRO A 828 25.85 52.44 -36.34
N VAL A 829 24.83 52.14 -37.16
CA VAL A 829 24.57 52.79 -38.44
C VAL A 829 23.30 53.63 -38.35
N SER A 830 23.42 54.93 -38.57
CA SER A 830 22.26 55.83 -38.70
C SER A 830 21.55 55.55 -40.01
N LEU A 831 20.30 55.08 -39.95
CA LEU A 831 19.51 54.79 -41.13
C LEU A 831 19.21 56.05 -41.95
N ALA A 832 19.02 57.19 -41.29
CA ALA A 832 18.80 58.47 -41.95
C ALA A 832 20.02 58.91 -42.79
N GLN A 833 21.23 58.78 -42.24
CA GLN A 833 22.46 59.13 -42.95
C GLN A 833 22.74 58.14 -44.10
N ALA A 834 22.64 56.84 -43.84
CA ALA A 834 22.88 55.81 -44.87
C ALA A 834 21.91 55.96 -46.05
N THR A 835 20.64 56.28 -45.76
CA THR A 835 19.61 56.57 -46.78
C THR A 835 19.98 57.83 -47.57
N GLN A 836 20.42 58.89 -46.89
CA GLN A 836 20.81 60.14 -47.52
C GLN A 836 22.02 59.96 -48.45
N ASP A 837 23.02 59.19 -48.02
CA ASP A 837 24.21 58.89 -48.81
C ASP A 837 23.85 58.07 -50.07
N ALA A 838 22.98 57.06 -49.92
CA ALA A 838 22.49 56.26 -51.04
C ALA A 838 21.70 57.11 -52.06
N ILE A 839 20.82 58.01 -51.59
CA ILE A 839 20.10 58.98 -52.46
C ILE A 839 21.10 59.90 -53.17
N GLY A 840 22.10 60.42 -52.44
CA GLY A 840 23.15 61.28 -53.00
C GLY A 840 23.88 60.61 -54.15
N LEU A 841 24.31 59.36 -53.98
CA LEU A 841 24.98 58.58 -55.03
C LEU A 841 24.07 58.34 -56.24
N LEU A 842 22.79 58.04 -56.02
CA LEU A 842 21.84 57.79 -57.10
C LEU A 842 21.46 59.06 -57.88
N SER A 843 21.54 60.23 -57.24
CA SER A 843 21.25 61.53 -57.85
C SER A 843 22.34 62.05 -58.81
N LEU A 844 23.55 61.50 -58.75
CA LEU A 844 24.68 61.88 -59.63
C LEU A 844 24.53 61.38 -61.07
N ASN A 845 23.66 60.39 -61.32
CA ASN A 845 23.40 59.82 -62.63
C ASN A 845 22.24 60.53 -63.36
N ARG A 846 22.54 61.61 -64.09
CA ARG A 846 21.57 62.45 -64.83
C ARG A 846 20.91 61.80 -66.08
N ASN A 847 21.30 60.60 -66.46
CA ASN A 847 20.85 59.93 -67.70
C ASN A 847 19.66 58.96 -67.51
N ARG A 848 18.94 59.01 -66.37
CA ARG A 848 17.82 58.11 -66.07
C ARG A 848 16.59 58.87 -65.56
N THR A 849 15.43 58.21 -65.56
CA THR A 849 14.11 58.71 -65.16
C THR A 849 14.18 59.59 -63.91
N GLU A 850 13.70 60.84 -64.02
CA GLU A 850 13.65 61.78 -62.89
C GLU A 850 12.56 61.33 -61.89
N VAL A 851 12.97 60.87 -60.72
CA VAL A 851 12.11 60.53 -59.58
C VAL A 851 12.50 61.37 -58.37
N GLN A 852 11.55 61.62 -57.47
CA GLN A 852 11.79 62.38 -56.24
C GLN A 852 11.96 61.43 -55.06
N PHE A 853 13.17 61.37 -54.49
CA PHE A 853 13.43 60.64 -53.24
C PHE A 853 13.09 61.51 -52.03
N ILE A 854 12.26 61.00 -51.12
CA ILE A 854 11.91 61.67 -49.85
C ILE A 854 12.41 60.80 -48.69
N ASN A 855 13.43 61.29 -47.99
CA ASN A 855 13.97 60.68 -46.78
C ASN A 855 13.21 61.21 -45.55
N ILE A 856 12.43 60.34 -44.90
CA ILE A 856 11.64 60.61 -43.68
C ILE A 856 12.16 59.73 -42.53
N CYS A 857 13.38 59.21 -42.63
CA CYS A 857 13.98 58.44 -41.55
C CYS A 857 14.33 59.36 -40.38
N ASP A 858 14.09 58.89 -39.16
CA ASP A 858 14.45 59.61 -37.94
C ASP A 858 15.97 59.51 -37.73
N PRO A 859 16.69 60.63 -37.57
CA PRO A 859 18.12 60.63 -37.27
C PRO A 859 18.52 59.82 -36.03
N ALA A 860 17.60 59.61 -35.08
CA ALA A 860 17.80 58.83 -33.86
C ALA A 860 17.65 57.31 -34.06
N HIS A 861 17.29 56.85 -35.26
CA HIS A 861 17.14 55.42 -35.55
C HIS A 861 18.46 54.81 -36.03
N PHE A 862 19.08 54.03 -35.15
CA PHE A 862 20.31 53.28 -35.41
C PHE A 862 20.05 51.79 -35.51
N ALA A 863 20.63 51.16 -36.53
CA ALA A 863 20.69 49.71 -36.69
C ALA A 863 22.10 49.20 -36.36
N GLU A 864 22.21 47.98 -35.84
CA GLU A 864 23.49 47.29 -35.74
C GLU A 864 23.85 46.66 -37.08
N GLY A 865 24.91 47.12 -37.73
CA GLY A 865 25.27 46.63 -39.06
C GLY A 865 26.56 47.15 -39.65
N ASP A 866 26.93 46.60 -40.80
CA ASP A 866 28.02 47.12 -41.62
C ASP A 866 27.49 48.27 -42.50
N PRO A 867 27.99 49.51 -42.34
CA PRO A 867 27.49 50.67 -43.06
C PRO A 867 27.65 50.55 -44.58
N GLN A 868 28.68 49.87 -45.08
CA GLN A 868 28.88 49.68 -46.53
C GLN A 868 27.88 48.67 -47.10
N ARG A 869 27.60 47.59 -46.37
CA ARG A 869 26.64 46.55 -46.77
C ARG A 869 25.20 47.07 -46.71
N LEU A 870 24.84 47.81 -45.67
CA LEU A 870 23.51 48.41 -45.56
C LEU A 870 23.30 49.52 -46.61
N ALA A 871 24.34 50.31 -46.93
CA ALA A 871 24.29 51.23 -48.07
C ALA A 871 24.07 50.48 -49.40
N GLN A 872 24.70 49.31 -49.59
CA GLN A 872 24.48 48.48 -50.77
C GLN A 872 23.03 47.96 -50.87
N VAL A 873 22.43 47.56 -49.75
CA VAL A 873 21.00 47.18 -49.67
C VAL A 873 20.13 48.34 -50.12
N LEU A 874 20.35 49.53 -49.56
CA LEU A 874 19.62 50.75 -49.90
C LEU A 874 19.78 51.12 -51.38
N ILE A 875 21.00 51.07 -51.94
CA ILE A 875 21.26 51.37 -53.35
C ILE A 875 20.49 50.40 -54.26
N ASN A 876 20.48 49.11 -53.95
CA ASN A 876 19.79 48.10 -54.74
C ASN A 876 18.26 48.30 -54.69
N LEU A 877 17.70 48.53 -53.50
CA LEU A 877 16.26 48.78 -53.33
C LEU A 877 15.83 50.09 -53.99
N LEU A 878 16.54 51.19 -53.75
CA LEU A 878 16.22 52.50 -54.31
C LEU A 878 16.42 52.56 -55.83
N SER A 879 17.41 51.84 -56.37
CA SER A 879 17.54 51.72 -57.82
C SER A 879 16.42 50.91 -58.44
N ASN A 880 15.95 49.84 -57.78
CA ASN A 880 14.81 49.07 -58.25
C ASN A 880 13.50 49.89 -58.17
N ALA A 881 13.29 50.62 -57.07
CA ALA A 881 12.15 51.53 -56.88
C ALA A 881 12.12 52.63 -57.95
N ARG A 882 13.28 53.24 -58.27
CA ARG A 882 13.41 54.24 -59.34
C ARG A 882 13.07 53.66 -60.71
N ASP A 883 13.64 52.50 -61.04
CA ASP A 883 13.44 51.88 -62.35
C ASP A 883 11.97 51.43 -62.54
N ALA A 884 11.24 51.13 -61.46
CA ALA A 884 9.83 50.74 -61.48
C ALA A 884 8.84 51.93 -61.46
N SER A 885 9.30 53.12 -61.05
CA SER A 885 8.46 54.31 -60.88
C SER A 885 8.30 55.12 -62.18
N PRO A 886 7.12 55.74 -62.42
CA PRO A 886 6.92 56.66 -63.55
C PRO A 886 7.72 57.96 -63.38
N GLN A 887 7.90 58.72 -64.47
CA GLN A 887 8.58 60.01 -64.44
C GLN A 887 7.86 60.99 -63.49
N GLY A 888 8.60 61.59 -62.55
CA GLY A 888 8.07 62.43 -61.48
C GLY A 888 7.51 61.68 -60.27
N GLY A 889 7.60 60.34 -60.25
CA GLY A 889 7.13 59.52 -59.13
C GLY A 889 7.89 59.77 -57.83
N ILE A 890 7.21 59.53 -56.70
CA ILE A 890 7.76 59.76 -55.36
C ILE A 890 8.17 58.42 -54.74
N ILE A 891 9.41 58.33 -54.26
CA ILE A 891 9.91 57.18 -53.47
C ILE A 891 10.11 57.67 -52.04
N ARG A 892 9.35 57.09 -51.11
CA ARG A 892 9.38 57.44 -49.68
C ARG A 892 10.20 56.41 -48.93
N ILE A 893 11.15 56.89 -48.14
CA ILE A 893 11.92 56.05 -47.22
C ILE A 893 11.62 56.54 -45.80
N SER A 894 11.12 55.66 -44.95
CA SER A 894 10.85 55.96 -43.55
C SER A 894 11.47 54.91 -42.65
N SER A 895 11.57 55.24 -41.36
CA SER A 895 12.06 54.32 -40.35
C SER A 895 11.16 54.35 -39.13
N GLU A 896 10.84 53.19 -38.57
CA GLU A 896 10.05 53.03 -37.35
C GLU A 896 10.83 52.19 -36.34
N VAL A 897 10.55 52.34 -35.05
CA VAL A 897 11.30 51.65 -33.99
C VAL A 897 10.34 50.90 -33.08
N ALA A 898 10.73 49.67 -32.74
CA ALA A 898 10.15 48.88 -31.64
C ALA A 898 11.21 48.68 -30.53
N GLU A 899 10.87 47.94 -29.47
CA GLU A 899 11.74 47.81 -28.28
C GLU A 899 13.15 47.30 -28.60
N GLN A 900 13.28 46.31 -29.48
CA GLN A 900 14.57 45.67 -29.83
C GLN A 900 14.90 45.69 -31.33
N THR A 901 14.00 46.23 -32.16
CA THR A 901 14.14 46.22 -33.62
C THR A 901 13.88 47.60 -34.21
N VAL A 902 14.51 47.87 -35.35
CA VAL A 902 14.26 49.05 -36.19
C VAL A 902 13.78 48.58 -37.56
N TYR A 903 12.68 49.19 -38.00
CA TYR A 903 12.09 48.95 -39.31
C TYR A 903 12.56 50.04 -40.27
N LEU A 904 13.04 49.64 -41.43
CA LEU A 904 13.33 50.51 -42.58
C LEU A 904 12.31 50.19 -43.68
N ILE A 905 11.52 51.18 -44.07
CA ILE A 905 10.43 51.01 -45.03
C ILE A 905 10.76 51.81 -46.28
N VAL A 906 10.81 51.14 -47.42
CA VAL A 906 11.01 51.76 -48.74
C VAL A 906 9.74 51.54 -49.57
N GLU A 907 9.07 52.62 -49.92
CA GLU A 907 7.80 52.59 -50.66
C GLU A 907 7.89 53.41 -51.95
N ASP A 908 7.52 52.78 -53.06
CA ASP A 908 7.50 53.39 -54.39
C ASP A 908 6.08 53.48 -54.98
N GLU A 909 5.91 54.36 -55.97
CA GLU A 909 4.65 54.57 -56.72
C GLU A 909 4.70 53.85 -58.10
N GLY A 910 5.46 52.77 -58.19
CA GLY A 910 5.69 52.00 -59.42
C GLY A 910 4.55 51.09 -59.84
N SER A 911 4.84 50.16 -60.77
CA SER A 911 3.84 49.25 -61.34
C SER A 911 3.31 48.18 -60.37
N GLY A 912 3.92 48.02 -59.19
CA GLY A 912 3.64 46.91 -58.28
C GLY A 912 4.19 45.56 -58.77
N ILE A 913 4.22 44.56 -57.89
CA ILE A 913 4.72 43.21 -58.17
C ILE A 913 3.57 42.19 -58.14
N PRO A 914 3.30 41.47 -59.26
CA PRO A 914 2.31 40.40 -59.30
C PRO A 914 2.56 39.28 -58.28
N LYS A 915 1.50 38.75 -57.64
CA LYS A 915 1.59 37.73 -56.57
C LYS A 915 2.28 36.43 -57.02
N ASP A 916 2.15 36.08 -58.29
CA ASP A 916 2.72 34.86 -58.89
C ASP A 916 4.25 34.88 -59.01
N ILE A 917 4.88 36.05 -58.92
CA ILE A 917 6.34 36.17 -58.96
C ILE A 917 6.96 36.55 -57.61
N GLN A 918 6.15 36.85 -56.58
CA GLN A 918 6.64 37.30 -55.27
C GLN A 918 7.57 36.27 -54.59
N ASP A 919 7.22 34.99 -54.63
CA ASP A 919 8.01 33.91 -54.04
C ASP A 919 9.37 33.70 -54.72
N ARG A 920 9.53 34.24 -55.95
CA ARG A 920 10.73 34.05 -56.78
C ARG A 920 11.63 35.29 -56.85
N LEU A 921 11.23 36.41 -56.23
CA LEU A 921 11.97 37.67 -56.28
C LEU A 921 13.38 37.58 -55.68
N PHE A 922 13.56 36.69 -54.71
CA PHE A 922 14.83 36.48 -54.02
C PHE A 922 15.65 35.34 -54.65
N GLU A 923 15.14 34.67 -55.69
CA GLU A 923 15.92 33.69 -56.46
C GLU A 923 17.05 34.41 -57.23
N PRO A 924 18.30 33.93 -57.15
CA PRO A 924 19.39 34.48 -57.96
C PRO A 924 19.09 34.39 -59.47
N PHE A 925 19.44 35.44 -60.20
CA PHE A 925 19.25 35.61 -61.67
C PHE A 925 17.80 35.82 -62.13
N PHE A 926 16.84 35.90 -61.21
CA PHE A 926 15.46 36.26 -61.56
C PHE A 926 15.37 37.77 -61.84
N THR A 927 14.89 38.15 -63.04
CA THR A 927 14.68 39.55 -63.44
C THR A 927 13.53 39.65 -64.43
N THR A 928 12.76 40.74 -64.34
CA THR A 928 11.67 41.07 -65.27
C THR A 928 12.08 42.12 -66.33
N LYS A 929 13.33 42.60 -66.28
CA LYS A 929 13.89 43.61 -67.22
C LYS A 929 14.40 42.98 -68.53
N ASP A 930 14.46 43.79 -69.59
CA ASP A 930 14.96 43.36 -70.91
C ASP A 930 16.39 42.81 -70.86
N PRO A 931 16.76 41.87 -71.76
CA PRO A 931 18.06 41.21 -71.76
C PRO A 931 19.22 42.21 -71.82
N GLY A 932 19.90 42.37 -70.69
CA GLY A 932 21.06 43.25 -70.56
C GLY A 932 20.89 44.46 -69.65
N GLU A 933 19.67 44.75 -69.19
CA GLU A 933 19.39 45.88 -68.30
C GLU A 933 19.34 45.52 -66.79
N GLY A 934 19.33 44.23 -66.45
CA GLY A 934 19.35 43.74 -65.07
C GLY A 934 20.08 42.41 -64.92
N THR A 935 20.83 42.24 -63.82
CA THR A 935 21.58 41.01 -63.52
C THR A 935 20.76 39.95 -62.77
N GLY A 936 19.59 40.32 -62.22
CA GLY A 936 18.76 39.44 -61.39
C GLY A 936 19.39 39.04 -60.04
N LEU A 937 20.52 39.65 -59.66
CA LEU A 937 21.25 39.33 -58.43
C LEU A 937 20.99 40.32 -57.29
N GLY A 938 20.40 41.47 -57.58
CA GLY A 938 20.27 42.58 -56.63
C GLY A 938 19.40 42.25 -55.41
N LEU A 939 18.22 41.66 -55.62
CA LEU A 939 17.30 41.31 -54.52
C LEU A 939 17.75 40.07 -53.75
N ALA A 940 18.34 39.07 -54.42
CA ALA A 940 18.96 37.92 -53.76
C ALA A 940 20.11 38.36 -52.82
N LEU A 941 20.89 39.36 -53.23
CA LEU A 941 21.94 39.96 -52.38
C LEU A 941 21.34 40.74 -51.20
N VAL A 942 20.23 41.46 -51.40
CA VAL A 942 19.52 42.15 -50.32
C VAL A 942 19.04 41.15 -49.25
N TYR A 943 18.46 40.03 -49.67
CA TYR A 943 18.02 38.97 -48.76
C TYR A 943 19.19 38.40 -47.93
N SER A 944 20.29 38.01 -48.60
CA SER A 944 21.49 37.49 -47.93
C SER A 944 22.06 38.48 -46.92
N ILE A 945 22.23 39.76 -47.31
CA ILE A 945 22.82 40.78 -46.42
C ILE A 945 21.91 41.01 -45.20
N ILE A 946 20.59 41.03 -45.36
CA ILE A 946 19.66 41.25 -44.25
C ILE A 946 19.69 40.05 -43.28
N GLU A 947 19.72 38.81 -43.80
CA GLU A 947 19.84 37.60 -42.99
C GLU A 947 21.17 37.55 -42.21
N GLU A 948 22.28 37.96 -42.85
CA GLU A 948 23.60 38.14 -42.20
C GLU A 948 23.57 39.16 -41.05
N HIS A 949 22.65 40.12 -41.09
CA HIS A 949 22.46 41.15 -40.07
C HIS A 949 21.37 40.79 -39.05
N TYR A 950 20.99 39.50 -38.97
CA TYR A 950 19.92 38.99 -38.10
C TYR A 950 18.56 39.66 -38.34
N GLY A 951 18.35 40.17 -39.55
CA GLY A 951 17.14 40.87 -39.96
C GLY A 951 16.19 40.00 -40.78
N GLN A 952 15.03 40.59 -41.12
CA GLN A 952 14.03 40.01 -42.01
C GLN A 952 13.58 41.03 -43.05
N ILE A 953 13.17 40.58 -44.24
CA ILE A 953 12.62 41.42 -45.31
C ILE A 953 11.23 40.93 -45.70
N ASP A 954 10.24 41.81 -45.60
CA ASP A 954 8.87 41.59 -46.03
C ASP A 954 8.53 42.49 -47.21
N ILE A 955 7.62 42.03 -48.07
CA ILE A 955 7.16 42.76 -49.24
C ILE A 955 5.64 42.87 -49.18
N ASP A 956 5.14 44.09 -49.35
CA ASP A 956 3.72 44.38 -49.53
C ASP A 956 3.53 45.04 -50.90
N SER A 957 2.94 44.30 -51.84
CA SER A 957 2.67 44.79 -53.20
C SER A 957 1.41 44.14 -53.79
N PRO A 958 0.51 44.92 -54.42
CA PRO A 958 0.57 46.38 -54.55
C PRO A 958 0.36 47.10 -53.21
N ALA A 959 1.17 48.14 -52.95
CA ALA A 959 1.18 48.88 -51.69
C ALA A 959 -0.07 49.76 -51.51
N ASP A 960 -0.65 50.24 -52.61
CA ASP A 960 -1.94 50.90 -52.63
C ASP A 960 -3.05 49.93 -53.10
N PRO A 961 -3.95 49.50 -52.19
CA PRO A 961 -5.02 48.58 -52.54
C PRO A 961 -6.08 49.18 -53.48
N GLU A 962 -6.24 50.50 -53.56
CA GLU A 962 -7.23 51.16 -54.43
C GLU A 962 -6.70 51.32 -55.87
N THR A 963 -5.45 51.74 -56.03
CA THR A 963 -4.85 51.94 -57.36
C THR A 963 -4.14 50.70 -57.91
N GLN A 964 -3.93 49.67 -57.08
CA GLN A 964 -3.20 48.43 -57.41
C GLN A 964 -1.77 48.71 -57.94
N ARG A 965 -1.13 49.75 -57.40
CA ARG A 965 0.21 50.22 -57.79
C ARG A 965 1.12 50.37 -56.56
N GLY A 966 2.42 50.47 -56.83
CA GLY A 966 3.46 50.63 -55.81
C GLY A 966 3.90 49.34 -55.12
N THR A 967 5.12 49.37 -54.58
CA THR A 967 5.69 48.29 -53.79
C THR A 967 6.27 48.85 -52.49
N ARG A 968 6.00 48.18 -51.37
CA ARG A 968 6.57 48.49 -50.06
C ARG A 968 7.47 47.35 -49.61
N PHE A 969 8.76 47.63 -49.48
CA PHE A 969 9.71 46.75 -48.81
C PHE A 969 9.84 47.17 -47.35
N ARG A 970 9.64 46.23 -46.42
CA ARG A 970 9.87 46.44 -44.98
C ARG A 970 11.04 45.58 -44.54
N ILE A 971 12.12 46.22 -44.12
CA ILE A 971 13.31 45.57 -43.58
C ILE A 971 13.31 45.72 -42.07
N THR A 972 13.46 44.61 -41.35
CA THR A 972 13.59 44.58 -39.88
C THR A 972 15.04 44.31 -39.53
N LEU A 973 15.67 45.17 -38.73
CA LEU A 973 17.04 45.00 -38.24
C LEU A 973 17.10 45.12 -36.71
N PRO A 974 18.08 44.50 -36.04
CA PRO A 974 18.34 44.75 -34.62
C PRO A 974 18.64 46.24 -34.37
N ARG A 975 17.95 46.82 -33.39
CA ARG A 975 18.13 48.22 -33.03
C ARG A 975 19.39 48.38 -32.18
N HIS A 976 20.24 49.35 -32.53
CA HIS A 976 21.31 49.78 -31.63
C HIS A 976 20.75 50.73 -30.57
N VAL A 977 20.93 50.39 -29.29
CA VAL A 977 20.55 51.25 -28.17
C VAL A 977 21.82 51.77 -27.52
N GLU A 978 22.10 53.07 -27.67
CA GLU A 978 23.16 53.70 -26.87
C GLU A 978 22.81 53.55 -25.38
N ALA A 979 23.71 52.93 -24.61
CA ALA A 979 23.56 52.84 -23.17
C ALA A 979 23.58 54.25 -22.57
N SER A 980 22.39 54.80 -22.31
CA SER A 980 22.27 56.09 -21.64
C SER A 980 22.91 56.00 -20.25
N HIS A 981 24.00 56.74 -20.06
CA HIS A 981 24.56 57.02 -18.75
C HIS A 981 23.50 57.77 -17.91
N ALA A 982 22.78 57.03 -17.07
CA ALA A 982 22.04 57.62 -15.97
C ALA A 982 23.05 58.23 -14.98
N VAL A 983 23.25 59.55 -15.09
CA VAL A 983 23.63 60.39 -13.96
C VAL A 983 22.32 60.82 -13.29
N SER A 984 22.26 60.54 -11.98
CA SER A 984 21.23 60.82 -10.96
C SER A 984 19.91 60.06 -11.05
#